data_AF-A0A9Q9DT42-F1
#
_entry.id   AF-A0A9Q9DT42-F1
#
_cell.length_a   1.000
_cell.length_b   1.000
_cell.length_c   1.000
_cell.angle_alpha   90.00
_cell.angle_beta   90.00
_cell.angle_gamma   90.00
#
_symmetry.space_group_name_H-M   'P 1'
#
loop_
_entity.id
_entity.type
_entity.pdbx_description
1 polymer ?
#
loop_
_entity_poly.entity_id
_entity_poly.type
_entity_poly.pdbx_seq_one_letter_code
_entity_poly.pdbx_strand_id
1 'polypeptide(L)'
;MWSSKLIAALTLALLQNANALNGAIQNEWDLLAQMGLNPDGTPLEESFLNAASSKSIKFTSTGDVSASLAADPGPIDAEYIELPLDHFGSGPGTFRNRYWVNTKSYKPGSPVFIYDVGEANANSSSQFSLRNETSFFKQMVDEFNGIGIVWEHRFYGDSSPVDISIDTPAEAFRFLTSEQALADVDRFAKQFSRKEINATLTPDHTPWIFIGGSYPGMRAAFMRNLYPDTIFASWAASAPVEARVDQTYYFDPVWRGMNAKGFGNCTQDIQAAVRYMDGVMDKDKHATARLKEQFLGLGAANTSNAGFADALTLITARWQSYGIEGNAYGLRLFCDWIETDPATGKTAPKEGWATSKGAKWVVDRWSTYPNFVTIVNDYFGVECSGHTNKTGGNCILDGAFKDPSTISWTWQYCTQWGYFQAANIGPHQLISKYNSLQHQRDICHLQFPNATAPLFPELPDTKKTNKALGGWSIRPSNTYWSNGEFDPWRLNSPASDLSFAPKVKITQDIPKCGVSTGKDKLFADSSPQNSRGNEPSFGSIELPISEIELAYHYTTSTCFSLSAWPTGGIAARNQMDEIGFKHPYVLHLMFAFTALHLAHCRPHRREEYVATADRHYERALILLTPLISNLDPENCDAVLLAVQLVCFVSWGRGPQPGEYLAFGRDKRSDWLILFRGIRASRSSFERLEHDRKNSPAARGIGRPLPTQEVPDQYEQHLDDLKEHVKFMSKNTSGYESDVQAVDILREMYDNRYHGTDGEYHVSFGWLYRVTDDFLERLQQHDPIPMIIYAYFVVLVRVLEQFWYMQGWTHHIMTGIWELMPKEQKAWLDWPMKRIGWIKP
;
A
#
# COMPACT_ATOMS: atom_id res chain seq x y z
N MET A 1 -25.68 23.21 23.21
CA MET A 1 -24.58 24.13 22.82
C MET A 1 -23.18 23.50 22.92
N TRP A 2 -23.04 22.16 22.91
CA TRP A 2 -21.74 21.46 23.01
C TRP A 2 -21.60 20.28 22.02
N SER A 3 -22.24 20.33 20.84
CA SER A 3 -22.15 19.25 19.83
C SER A 3 -21.61 19.66 18.47
N SER A 4 -21.35 20.95 18.23
CA SER A 4 -20.87 21.44 16.93
C SER A 4 -19.35 21.44 16.79
N LYS A 5 -18.61 21.41 17.92
CA LYS A 5 -17.13 21.41 17.92
C LYS A 5 -16.51 20.00 17.84
N LEU A 6 -17.24 18.96 18.29
CA LEU A 6 -16.76 17.57 18.22
C LEU A 6 -16.91 16.99 16.80
N ILE A 7 -17.97 17.38 16.09
CA ILE A 7 -18.20 16.99 14.69
C ILE A 7 -17.17 17.66 13.77
N ALA A 8 -16.83 18.93 14.02
CA ALA A 8 -15.75 19.62 13.29
C ALA A 8 -14.37 18.97 13.52
N ALA A 9 -14.08 18.50 14.74
CA ALA A 9 -12.82 17.81 15.07
C ALA A 9 -12.74 16.39 14.47
N LEU A 10 -13.86 15.67 14.37
CA LEU A 10 -13.94 14.35 13.73
C LEU A 10 -13.94 14.44 12.19
N THR A 11 -14.50 15.50 11.60
CA THR A 11 -14.32 15.78 10.16
C THR A 11 -12.91 16.26 9.82
N LEU A 12 -12.20 16.95 10.73
CA LEU A 12 -10.77 17.27 10.54
C LEU A 12 -9.88 16.02 10.62
N ALA A 13 -10.18 15.07 11.51
CA ALA A 13 -9.42 13.82 11.63
C ALA A 13 -9.65 12.83 10.47
N LEU A 14 -10.78 12.93 9.76
CA LEU A 14 -11.10 12.09 8.58
C LEU A 14 -10.67 12.70 7.24
N LEU A 15 -10.30 13.99 7.21
CA LEU A 15 -9.78 14.67 6.02
C LEU A 15 -8.24 14.73 5.94
N GLN A 16 -7.53 14.23 6.97
CA GLN A 16 -6.07 14.21 7.05
C GLN A 16 -5.41 12.93 6.50
N ASN A 17 -6.17 11.89 6.16
CA ASN A 17 -5.63 10.57 5.80
C ASN A 17 -5.34 10.32 4.31
N ALA A 18 -5.64 11.26 3.40
CA ALA A 18 -5.43 11.04 1.97
C ALA A 18 -4.02 11.45 1.50
N ASN A 19 -3.39 12.46 2.11
CA ASN A 19 -2.06 12.93 1.68
C ASN A 19 -0.91 12.43 2.57
N ALA A 20 -1.20 11.98 3.80
CA ALA A 20 -0.27 11.16 4.59
C ALA A 20 0.05 9.82 3.87
N LEU A 21 -0.82 9.41 2.95
CA LEU A 21 -0.67 8.21 2.14
C LEU A 21 0.51 8.31 1.17
N ASN A 22 0.89 9.47 0.61
CA ASN A 22 1.95 9.54 -0.41
C ASN A 22 3.36 9.42 0.21
N GLY A 23 3.61 10.07 1.34
CA GLY A 23 4.81 9.86 2.13
C GLY A 23 4.85 8.46 2.74
N ALA A 24 3.73 7.92 3.23
CA ALA A 24 3.67 6.57 3.79
C ALA A 24 3.86 5.48 2.73
N ILE A 25 3.26 5.62 1.54
CA ILE A 25 3.39 4.72 0.40
C ILE A 25 4.82 4.79 -0.15
N GLN A 26 5.37 5.99 -0.38
CA GLN A 26 6.77 6.13 -0.81
C GLN A 26 7.74 5.57 0.23
N ASN A 27 7.50 5.82 1.52
CA ASN A 27 8.26 5.19 2.60
C ASN A 27 8.14 3.67 2.54
N GLU A 28 6.94 3.09 2.44
CA GLU A 28 6.72 1.63 2.34
C GLU A 28 7.49 1.01 1.15
N TRP A 29 7.53 1.67 -0.01
CA TRP A 29 8.31 1.21 -1.15
C TRP A 29 9.80 1.39 -0.99
N ASP A 30 10.25 2.48 -0.34
CA ASP A 30 11.65 2.63 0.03
C ASP A 30 12.06 1.49 0.97
N LEU A 31 11.19 1.06 1.90
CA LEU A 31 11.46 -0.11 2.73
C LEU A 31 11.55 -1.39 1.90
N LEU A 32 10.67 -1.60 0.91
CA LEU A 32 10.75 -2.76 0.02
C LEU A 32 12.02 -2.76 -0.86
N ALA A 33 12.40 -1.61 -1.42
CA ALA A 33 13.65 -1.46 -2.15
C ALA A 33 14.86 -1.77 -1.25
N GLN A 34 14.82 -1.37 0.02
CA GLN A 34 15.82 -1.71 1.03
C GLN A 34 15.91 -3.22 1.33
N MET A 35 14.84 -3.98 1.11
CA MET A 35 14.81 -5.44 1.21
C MET A 35 15.33 -6.15 -0.05
N GLY A 36 15.71 -5.38 -1.08
CA GLY A 36 16.01 -5.92 -2.41
C GLY A 36 14.76 -6.39 -3.15
N LEU A 37 13.60 -5.81 -2.83
CA LEU A 37 12.31 -6.14 -3.45
C LEU A 37 11.84 -5.01 -4.38
N ASN A 38 11.19 -5.40 -5.46
CA ASN A 38 10.35 -4.51 -6.26
C ASN A 38 9.16 -4.00 -5.43
N PRO A 39 8.47 -2.93 -5.87
CA PRO A 39 7.23 -2.45 -5.26
C PRO A 39 6.02 -3.40 -5.34
N ASP A 40 6.21 -4.66 -5.66
CA ASP A 40 5.20 -5.72 -5.57
C ASP A 40 5.63 -6.84 -4.62
N GLY A 41 6.75 -6.66 -3.91
CA GLY A 41 7.35 -7.62 -3.00
C GLY A 41 8.15 -8.73 -3.69
N THR A 42 8.30 -8.71 -5.02
CA THR A 42 9.14 -9.67 -5.75
C THR A 42 10.63 -9.29 -5.64
N PRO A 43 11.57 -10.25 -5.59
CA PRO A 43 13.00 -9.93 -5.56
C PRO A 43 13.46 -9.16 -6.81
N LEU A 44 14.35 -8.18 -6.64
CA LEU A 44 15.10 -7.58 -7.74
C LEU A 44 16.02 -8.65 -8.37
N GLU A 45 16.04 -8.77 -9.70
CA GLU A 45 16.84 -9.80 -10.40
C GLU A 45 18.33 -9.74 -10.01
N GLU A 46 18.86 -10.86 -9.50
CA GLU A 46 20.26 -10.99 -9.11
C GLU A 46 21.18 -10.99 -10.35
N SER A 47 21.91 -9.90 -10.55
CA SER A 47 23.05 -9.90 -11.49
C SER A 47 24.31 -9.19 -10.95
N PHE A 48 24.39 -8.91 -9.64
CA PHE A 48 25.38 -7.96 -9.11
C PHE A 48 26.53 -8.51 -8.27
N LEU A 49 26.62 -9.79 -7.95
CA LEU A 49 27.60 -10.24 -6.94
C LEU A 49 28.61 -11.25 -7.48
N ASN A 50 29.85 -10.79 -7.65
CA ASN A 50 31.02 -11.64 -7.66
C ASN A 50 31.00 -12.53 -6.40
N ALA A 51 31.18 -13.84 -6.59
CA ALA A 51 30.94 -14.92 -5.62
C ALA A 51 31.80 -14.93 -4.33
N ALA A 52 32.49 -13.84 -3.99
CA ALA A 52 33.31 -13.73 -2.78
C ALA A 52 32.65 -12.94 -1.64
N SER A 53 31.64 -12.10 -1.91
CA SER A 53 30.97 -11.25 -0.90
C SER A 53 29.52 -11.66 -0.57
N SER A 54 28.96 -12.66 -1.26
CA SER A 54 27.54 -13.04 -1.14
C SER A 54 27.17 -13.90 0.08
N LYS A 55 28.10 -14.16 1.01
CA LYS A 55 27.81 -15.02 2.18
C LYS A 55 27.16 -14.29 3.37
N SER A 56 27.00 -12.97 3.33
CA SER A 56 26.67 -12.17 4.52
C SER A 56 25.44 -11.24 4.41
N ILE A 57 24.81 -11.08 3.24
CA ILE A 57 23.64 -10.19 3.08
C ILE A 57 22.37 -11.06 3.01
N LYS A 58 21.43 -10.84 3.95
CA LYS A 58 20.13 -11.50 3.96
C LYS A 58 19.17 -10.73 3.06
N PHE A 59 18.82 -11.33 1.93
CA PHE A 59 17.66 -10.96 1.13
C PHE A 59 16.44 -11.77 1.57
N THR A 60 15.25 -11.26 1.31
CA THR A 60 14.01 -12.04 1.44
C THR A 60 14.07 -13.26 0.52
N SER A 61 14.36 -14.43 1.09
CA SER A 61 14.24 -15.73 0.41
C SER A 61 13.05 -16.49 0.99
N THR A 62 12.42 -17.36 0.19
CA THR A 62 11.26 -18.17 0.58
C THR A 62 11.57 -19.24 1.64
N GLY A 63 12.76 -19.24 2.25
CA GLY A 63 13.25 -20.31 3.13
C GLY A 63 13.67 -19.92 4.56
N ASP A 64 13.89 -18.65 4.88
CA ASP A 64 14.55 -18.26 6.16
C ASP A 64 13.59 -17.72 7.25
N VAL A 65 12.43 -18.37 7.43
CA VAL A 65 11.49 -18.04 8.53
C VAL A 65 11.80 -18.81 9.82
N SER A 66 12.80 -19.71 9.83
CA SER A 66 13.07 -20.57 11.00
C SER A 66 14.24 -20.13 11.91
N ALA A 67 14.76 -18.91 11.81
CA ALA A 67 15.90 -18.49 12.63
C ALA A 67 15.69 -17.12 13.32
N SER A 68 15.00 -17.14 14.47
CA SER A 68 15.34 -16.41 15.71
C SER A 68 14.10 -16.16 16.58
N LEU A 69 13.66 -17.18 17.33
CA LEU A 69 12.86 -17.02 18.56
C LEU A 69 13.78 -16.53 19.70
N ALA A 70 14.41 -15.37 19.50
CA ALA A 70 15.01 -14.60 20.59
C ALA A 70 14.04 -13.48 20.95
N ALA A 71 13.70 -13.37 22.23
CA ALA A 71 12.71 -12.43 22.78
C ALA A 71 12.77 -11.06 22.09
N ASP A 72 11.68 -10.69 21.40
CA ASP A 72 11.54 -9.39 20.76
C ASP A 72 11.37 -8.32 21.85
N PRO A 73 12.30 -7.36 22.00
CA PRO A 73 12.26 -6.38 23.09
C PRO A 73 11.18 -5.29 22.96
N GLY A 74 10.28 -5.38 21.97
CA GLY A 74 9.25 -4.38 21.69
C GLY A 74 9.73 -3.23 20.78
N PRO A 75 8.86 -2.27 20.44
CA PRO A 75 9.20 -1.12 19.58
C PRO A 75 10.27 -0.22 20.20
N ILE A 76 11.14 0.34 19.35
CA ILE A 76 12.09 1.37 19.76
C ILE A 76 11.32 2.69 19.91
N ASP A 77 11.32 3.26 21.11
CA ASP A 77 10.63 4.52 21.37
C ASP A 77 11.34 5.71 20.70
N ALA A 78 10.56 6.72 20.34
CA ALA A 78 11.09 7.98 19.83
C ALA A 78 11.77 8.77 20.95
N GLU A 79 12.99 9.22 20.69
CA GLU A 79 13.74 10.12 21.54
C GLU A 79 13.79 11.52 20.93
N TYR A 80 14.07 12.52 21.76
CA TYR A 80 14.12 13.92 21.33
C TYR A 80 15.36 14.60 21.87
N ILE A 81 15.92 15.50 21.07
CA ILE A 81 17.01 16.37 21.46
C ILE A 81 16.64 17.83 21.25
N GLU A 82 17.01 18.70 22.19
CA GLU A 82 16.85 20.14 22.00
C GLU A 82 18.00 20.68 21.14
N LEU A 83 17.64 21.36 20.05
CA LEU A 83 18.58 21.99 19.12
C LEU A 83 18.26 23.47 18.94
N PRO A 84 19.26 24.31 18.64
CA PRO A 84 19.03 25.68 18.21
C PRO A 84 18.11 25.73 16.99
N LEU A 85 17.13 26.62 17.03
CA LEU A 85 16.30 26.92 15.86
C LEU A 85 17.14 27.59 14.75
N ASP A 86 18.10 28.44 15.17
CA ASP A 86 19.04 29.15 14.31
C ASP A 86 20.47 28.93 14.79
N HIS A 87 21.27 28.17 14.02
CA HIS A 87 22.67 27.88 14.33
C HIS A 87 23.63 29.02 13.95
N PHE A 88 23.20 29.93 13.08
CA PHE A 88 24.08 30.94 12.46
C PHE A 88 23.73 32.38 12.85
N GLY A 89 22.58 32.59 13.47
CA GLY A 89 22.15 33.88 14.02
C GLY A 89 22.25 33.96 15.55
N SER A 90 21.73 35.06 16.11
CA SER A 90 21.72 35.35 17.55
C SER A 90 20.34 35.14 18.20
N GLY A 91 19.45 34.38 17.56
CA GLY A 91 18.07 34.16 18.02
C GLY A 91 17.98 33.16 19.19
N PRO A 92 17.24 33.47 20.28
CA PRO A 92 17.24 32.65 21.50
C PRO A 92 16.32 31.40 21.46
N GLY A 93 15.97 30.88 20.27
CA GLY A 93 14.99 29.79 20.12
C GLY A 93 15.61 28.41 20.00
N THR A 94 14.96 27.41 20.61
CA THR A 94 15.25 25.98 20.41
C THR A 94 14.01 25.25 19.88
N PHE A 95 14.21 24.06 19.32
CA PHE A 95 13.14 23.13 18.98
C PHE A 95 13.55 21.70 19.37
N ARG A 96 12.57 20.80 19.47
CA ARG A 96 12.82 19.38 19.77
C ARG A 96 12.91 18.62 18.45
N ASN A 97 14.09 18.08 18.15
CA ASN A 97 14.30 17.21 17.00
C ASN A 97 14.16 15.75 17.43
N ARG A 98 13.40 14.97 16.67
CA ARG A 98 13.10 13.57 16.95
C ARG A 98 14.15 12.64 16.32
N TYR A 99 14.45 11.54 16.99
CA TYR A 99 15.31 10.47 16.48
C TYR A 99 14.99 9.14 17.18
N TRP A 100 15.45 8.03 16.61
CA TRP A 100 15.37 6.69 17.22
C TRP A 100 16.75 6.08 17.25
N VAL A 101 17.03 5.24 18.24
CA VAL A 101 18.35 4.65 18.41
C VAL A 101 18.27 3.18 18.81
N ASN A 102 19.10 2.35 18.19
CA ASN A 102 19.31 0.96 18.57
C ASN A 102 20.79 0.74 18.93
N THR A 103 21.04 0.35 20.18
CA THR A 103 22.38 0.09 20.72
C THR A 103 22.67 -1.40 20.90
N LYS A 104 21.74 -2.30 20.53
CA LYS A 104 21.79 -3.74 20.87
C LYS A 104 23.04 -4.45 20.34
N SER A 105 23.50 -4.08 19.15
CA SER A 105 24.66 -4.69 18.48
C SER A 105 25.99 -4.03 18.84
N TYR A 106 25.97 -2.98 19.66
CA TYR A 106 27.14 -2.15 19.91
C TYR A 106 28.25 -2.89 20.66
N LYS A 107 29.48 -2.80 20.15
CA LYS A 107 30.71 -3.16 20.87
C LYS A 107 31.62 -1.94 21.04
N PRO A 108 32.32 -1.77 22.18
CA PRO A 108 33.21 -0.62 22.40
C PRO A 108 34.19 -0.38 21.25
N GLY A 109 34.23 0.86 20.75
CA GLY A 109 35.09 1.29 19.64
C GLY A 109 34.47 1.13 18.24
N SER A 110 33.26 0.57 18.16
CA SER A 110 32.52 0.43 16.90
C SER A 110 31.83 1.75 16.49
N PRO A 111 31.51 1.93 15.19
CA PRO A 111 30.94 3.18 14.70
C PRO A 111 29.50 3.47 15.17
N VAL A 112 29.13 4.75 15.07
CA VAL A 112 27.73 5.20 15.09
C VAL A 112 27.28 5.43 13.65
N PHE A 113 26.17 4.81 13.25
CA PHE A 113 25.54 5.00 11.95
C PHE A 113 24.30 5.87 12.10
N ILE A 114 24.16 6.85 11.22
CA ILE A 114 22.94 7.66 11.08
C ILE A 114 22.31 7.39 9.72
N TYR A 115 21.06 6.94 9.75
CA TYR A 115 20.17 6.86 8.60
C TYR A 115 19.25 8.08 8.62
N ASP A 116 19.43 8.95 7.63
CA ASP A 116 18.63 10.16 7.48
C ASP A 116 17.42 9.89 6.60
N VAL A 117 16.22 10.12 7.15
CA VAL A 117 14.96 9.91 6.42
C VAL A 117 14.65 11.06 5.46
N GLY A 118 15.19 12.26 5.70
CA GLY A 118 14.99 13.40 4.81
C GLY A 118 13.60 14.01 4.88
N GLU A 119 13.03 14.29 3.72
CA GLU A 119 11.78 15.00 3.48
C GLU A 119 10.51 14.22 3.86
N ALA A 120 10.53 13.47 4.97
CA ALA A 120 9.39 12.71 5.45
C ALA A 120 9.38 12.55 6.98
N ASN A 121 8.21 12.17 7.50
CA ASN A 121 8.06 11.72 8.88
C ASN A 121 8.76 10.37 9.07
N ALA A 122 9.71 10.30 10.01
CA ALA A 122 10.56 9.14 10.20
C ALA A 122 9.91 8.01 11.01
N ASN A 123 8.75 8.25 11.64
CA ASN A 123 8.12 7.30 12.57
C ASN A 123 7.81 5.94 11.95
N SER A 124 7.31 5.88 10.71
CA SER A 124 7.00 4.60 10.05
C SER A 124 8.28 3.85 9.63
N SER A 125 9.29 4.57 9.16
CA SER A 125 10.55 3.99 8.67
C SER A 125 11.51 3.55 9.78
N SER A 126 11.38 4.12 10.99
CA SER A 126 12.36 3.94 12.07
C SER A 126 12.43 2.50 12.58
N GLN A 127 11.27 1.87 12.78
CA GLN A 127 11.20 0.49 13.25
C GLN A 127 11.79 -0.47 12.23
N PHE A 128 11.41 -0.32 10.96
CA PHE A 128 11.95 -1.14 9.89
C PHE A 128 13.47 -0.99 9.80
N SER A 129 13.96 0.24 9.73
CA SER A 129 15.37 0.53 9.51
C SER A 129 16.26 -0.01 10.64
N LEU A 130 15.79 0.03 11.89
CA LEU A 130 16.56 -0.36 13.08
C LEU A 130 16.32 -1.79 13.59
N ARG A 131 15.22 -2.44 13.21
CA ARG A 131 14.81 -3.76 13.77
C ARG A 131 14.58 -4.85 12.74
N ASN A 132 14.19 -4.51 11.52
CA ASN A 132 13.92 -5.54 10.52
C ASN A 132 15.23 -6.14 9.99
N GLU A 133 15.40 -7.45 10.12
CA GLU A 133 16.60 -8.17 9.65
C GLU A 133 16.85 -8.07 8.14
N THR A 134 15.83 -7.67 7.37
CA THR A 134 15.93 -7.44 5.92
C THR A 134 16.33 -6.00 5.57
N SER A 135 16.30 -5.07 6.53
CA SER A 135 16.78 -3.70 6.33
C SER A 135 18.28 -3.69 6.06
N PHE A 136 18.71 -3.14 4.93
CA PHE A 136 20.15 -2.97 4.63
C PHE A 136 20.86 -2.14 5.71
N PHE A 137 20.18 -1.14 6.29
CA PHE A 137 20.75 -0.27 7.31
C PHE A 137 21.01 -1.07 8.59
N LYS A 138 20.04 -1.89 9.02
CA LYS A 138 20.22 -2.76 10.19
C LYS A 138 21.35 -3.76 9.97
N GLN A 139 21.35 -4.43 8.82
CA GLN A 139 22.39 -5.40 8.48
C GLN A 139 23.78 -4.76 8.53
N MET A 140 23.92 -3.53 8.03
CA MET A 140 25.17 -2.77 8.11
C MET A 140 25.55 -2.43 9.56
N VAL A 141 24.60 -1.93 10.37
CA VAL A 141 24.84 -1.61 11.78
C VAL A 141 25.33 -2.86 12.54
N ASP A 142 24.69 -4.01 12.31
CA ASP A 142 25.00 -5.27 12.98
C ASP A 142 26.36 -5.83 12.56
N GLU A 143 26.66 -5.84 11.26
CA GLU A 143 27.94 -6.31 10.71
C GLU A 143 29.12 -5.55 11.33
N PHE A 144 28.98 -4.24 11.48
CA PHE A 144 30.00 -3.38 12.08
C PHE A 144 29.89 -3.27 13.60
N ASN A 145 28.98 -4.01 14.25
CA ASN A 145 28.72 -3.98 15.69
C ASN A 145 28.51 -2.55 16.21
N GLY A 146 27.83 -1.72 15.43
CA GLY A 146 27.67 -0.30 15.66
C GLY A 146 26.42 0.08 16.46
N ILE A 147 26.19 1.38 16.55
CA ILE A 147 24.92 1.98 16.99
C ILE A 147 24.16 2.44 15.76
N GLY A 148 22.89 2.08 15.63
CA GLY A 148 22.03 2.59 14.57
C GLY A 148 21.18 3.75 15.06
N ILE A 149 21.16 4.87 14.34
CA ILE A 149 20.30 6.02 14.59
C ILE A 149 19.44 6.27 13.35
N VAL A 150 18.13 6.40 13.53
CA VAL A 150 17.24 6.96 12.50
C VAL A 150 16.95 8.41 12.86
N TRP A 151 17.24 9.30 11.92
CA TRP A 151 17.19 10.74 12.11
C TRP A 151 16.01 11.37 11.36
N GLU A 152 15.26 12.23 12.05
CA GLU A 152 14.20 13.02 11.44
C GLU A 152 14.70 14.44 11.14
N HIS A 153 14.43 14.93 9.93
CA HIS A 153 14.85 16.26 9.49
C HIS A 153 13.99 17.36 10.13
N ARG A 154 14.59 18.52 10.44
CA ARG A 154 13.85 19.71 10.89
C ARG A 154 12.69 20.05 9.95
N PHE A 155 11.54 20.49 10.47
CA PHE A 155 10.30 20.77 9.71
C PHE A 155 9.64 19.55 9.03
N TYR A 156 10.03 18.34 9.39
CA TYR A 156 9.34 17.11 8.99
C TYR A 156 8.93 16.30 10.22
N GLY A 157 7.83 15.56 10.10
CA GLY A 157 7.25 14.80 11.23
C GLY A 157 7.01 15.67 12.45
N ASP A 158 7.46 15.20 13.61
CA ASP A 158 7.33 15.91 14.89
C ASP A 158 8.59 16.73 15.21
N SER A 159 9.51 16.88 14.24
CA SER A 159 10.76 17.66 14.35
C SER A 159 10.57 19.08 13.82
N SER A 160 9.42 19.70 14.09
CA SER A 160 9.08 21.03 13.59
C SER A 160 8.89 22.04 14.73
N PRO A 161 9.37 23.29 14.60
CA PRO A 161 9.08 24.35 15.56
C PRO A 161 7.62 24.86 15.49
N VAL A 162 6.88 24.49 14.45
CA VAL A 162 5.49 24.89 14.19
C VAL A 162 4.69 23.73 13.62
N ASP A 163 3.38 23.71 13.85
CA ASP A 163 2.47 22.78 13.18
C ASP A 163 2.28 23.23 11.73
N ILE A 164 2.79 22.44 10.78
CA ILE A 164 2.76 22.79 9.36
C ILE A 164 1.39 22.45 8.78
N SER A 165 0.80 23.42 8.09
CA SER A 165 -0.45 23.30 7.35
C SER A 165 -0.46 24.29 6.18
N ILE A 166 -1.52 24.25 5.37
CA ILE A 166 -1.71 25.19 4.26
C ILE A 166 -1.75 26.66 4.71
N ASP A 167 -2.12 26.93 5.97
CA ASP A 167 -2.23 28.27 6.54
C ASP A 167 -0.93 28.75 7.20
N THR A 168 0.13 27.93 7.21
CA THR A 168 1.40 28.29 7.84
C THR A 168 2.09 29.41 7.04
N PRO A 169 2.43 30.55 7.68
CA PRO A 169 3.05 31.67 6.97
C PRO A 169 4.46 31.34 6.50
N ALA A 170 4.85 31.89 5.34
CA ALA A 170 6.17 31.70 4.74
C ALA A 170 7.33 32.01 5.71
N GLU A 171 7.17 33.02 6.56
CA GLU A 171 8.16 33.45 7.55
C GLU A 171 8.50 32.38 8.60
N ALA A 172 7.62 31.39 8.80
CA ALA A 172 7.88 30.27 9.70
C ALA A 172 8.94 29.31 9.13
N PHE A 173 9.01 29.17 7.80
CA PHE A 173 9.95 28.29 7.11
C PHE A 173 11.35 28.88 6.92
N ARG A 174 11.61 30.11 7.40
CA ARG A 174 12.93 30.76 7.23
C ARG A 174 14.12 29.96 7.79
N PHE A 175 13.87 29.06 8.73
CA PHE A 175 14.88 28.18 9.32
C PHE A 175 14.92 26.79 8.69
N LEU A 176 14.08 26.52 7.69
CA LEU A 176 14.14 25.33 6.85
C LEU A 176 15.12 25.60 5.70
N THR A 177 16.40 25.43 6.00
CA THR A 177 17.49 25.51 5.01
C THR A 177 18.42 24.33 5.17
N SER A 178 19.10 23.97 4.08
CA SER A 178 20.05 22.86 4.05
C SER A 178 21.18 23.06 5.06
N GLU A 179 21.70 24.28 5.17
CA GLU A 179 22.78 24.65 6.10
C GLU A 179 22.38 24.45 7.56
N GLN A 180 21.18 24.90 7.93
CA GLN A 180 20.66 24.73 9.29
C GLN A 180 20.43 23.25 9.63
N ALA A 181 19.90 22.48 8.68
CA ALA A 181 19.66 21.04 8.85
C ALA A 181 20.96 20.21 8.95
N LEU A 182 22.06 20.65 8.32
CA LEU A 182 23.37 20.01 8.49
C LEU A 182 23.97 20.34 9.86
N ALA A 183 23.84 21.59 10.32
CA ALA A 183 24.29 22.02 11.64
C ALA A 183 23.56 21.29 12.80
N ASP A 184 22.30 20.90 12.61
CA ASP A 184 21.57 20.06 13.57
C ASP A 184 22.29 18.76 13.88
N VAL A 185 22.71 18.05 12.83
CA VAL A 185 23.37 16.75 12.96
C VAL A 185 24.72 16.91 13.63
N ASP A 186 25.49 17.93 13.25
CA ASP A 186 26.77 18.26 13.89
C ASP A 186 26.59 18.49 15.39
N ARG A 187 25.59 19.30 15.77
CA ARG A 187 25.29 19.61 17.16
C ARG A 187 24.83 18.36 17.92
N PHE A 188 23.95 17.56 17.32
CA PHE A 188 23.47 16.29 17.87
C PHE A 188 24.62 15.32 18.14
N ALA A 189 25.48 15.08 17.16
CA ALA A 189 26.58 14.13 17.29
C ALA A 189 27.56 14.51 18.41
N LYS A 190 27.86 15.81 18.55
CA LYS A 190 28.77 16.33 19.59
C LYS A 190 28.21 16.28 21.02
N GLN A 191 26.91 16.03 21.18
CA GLN A 191 26.27 15.86 22.49
C GLN A 191 25.70 14.46 22.72
N PHE A 192 25.86 13.56 21.76
CA PHE A 192 25.30 12.22 21.82
C PHE A 192 26.00 11.38 22.90
N SER A 193 25.19 10.78 23.77
CA SER A 193 25.64 9.89 24.84
C SER A 193 24.53 8.90 25.18
N ARG A 194 24.91 7.73 25.70
CA ARG A 194 23.99 6.67 26.12
C ARG A 194 24.34 6.24 27.53
N LYS A 195 23.37 6.22 28.44
CA LYS A 195 23.60 5.91 29.87
C LYS A 195 24.06 4.47 30.06
N GLU A 196 23.63 3.59 29.17
CA GLU A 196 23.92 2.16 29.13
C GLU A 196 25.29 1.83 28.52
N ILE A 197 25.99 2.81 27.92
CA ILE A 197 27.29 2.60 27.28
C ILE A 197 28.36 3.41 28.03
N ASN A 198 29.33 2.70 28.61
CA ASN A 198 30.50 3.31 29.26
C ASN A 198 31.62 3.61 28.24
N ALA A 199 31.33 4.46 27.26
CA ALA A 199 32.28 4.93 26.25
C ALA A 199 31.91 6.33 25.73
N THR A 200 32.90 7.08 25.25
CA THR A 200 32.68 8.39 24.61
C THR A 200 32.21 8.20 23.17
N LEU A 201 30.93 8.49 22.92
CA LEU A 201 30.28 8.27 21.61
C LEU A 201 30.34 9.49 20.67
N THR A 202 30.97 10.57 21.09
CA THR A 202 31.12 11.79 20.28
C THR A 202 32.14 11.58 19.13
N PRO A 203 32.03 12.34 18.03
CA PRO A 203 32.84 12.13 16.82
C PRO A 203 34.36 12.17 16.98
N ASP A 204 34.87 12.85 18.00
CA ASP A 204 36.30 12.94 18.30
C ASP A 204 36.90 11.62 18.83
N HIS A 205 36.05 10.70 19.30
CA HIS A 205 36.47 9.38 19.81
C HIS A 205 35.86 8.21 19.04
N THR A 206 34.65 8.38 18.51
CA THR A 206 33.90 7.31 17.83
C THR A 206 33.63 7.73 16.38
N PRO A 207 33.89 6.87 15.38
CA PRO A 207 33.59 7.21 13.98
C PRO A 207 32.08 7.25 13.71
N TRP A 208 31.60 8.33 13.11
CA TRP A 208 30.20 8.49 12.68
C TRP A 208 30.06 8.33 11.17
N ILE A 209 29.12 7.49 10.74
CA ILE A 209 28.87 7.15 9.34
C ILE A 209 27.48 7.65 8.96
N PHE A 210 27.41 8.53 7.96
CA PHE A 210 26.14 9.13 7.52
C PHE A 210 25.63 8.49 6.22
N ILE A 211 24.40 7.98 6.24
CA ILE A 211 23.79 7.24 5.14
C ILE A 211 22.46 7.90 4.77
N GLY A 212 22.23 8.07 3.46
CA GLY A 212 20.96 8.53 2.94
C GLY A 212 20.81 8.31 1.43
N GLY A 213 19.56 8.21 0.97
CA GLY A 213 19.17 8.20 -0.44
C GLY A 213 18.54 9.53 -0.86
N SER A 214 18.56 9.94 -2.13
CA SER A 214 17.94 11.20 -2.59
C SER A 214 18.51 12.44 -1.87
N TYR A 215 17.70 13.36 -1.36
CA TYR A 215 18.16 14.50 -0.56
C TYR A 215 18.91 14.10 0.72
N PRO A 216 18.51 13.07 1.49
CA PRO A 216 19.40 12.48 2.49
C PRO A 216 20.77 12.07 1.96
N GLY A 217 20.85 11.55 0.75
CA GLY A 217 22.13 11.25 0.08
C GLY A 217 22.95 12.50 -0.21
N MET A 218 22.28 13.61 -0.59
CA MET A 218 22.92 14.91 -0.70
C MET A 218 23.46 15.37 0.66
N ARG A 219 22.64 15.28 1.72
CA ARG A 219 23.05 15.60 3.10
C ARG A 219 24.22 14.73 3.56
N ALA A 220 24.26 13.45 3.22
CA ALA A 220 25.38 12.55 3.51
C ALA A 220 26.69 13.05 2.88
N ALA A 221 26.64 13.49 1.62
CA ALA A 221 27.79 14.09 0.95
C ALA A 221 28.18 15.45 1.57
N PHE A 222 27.20 16.31 1.87
CA PHE A 222 27.43 17.63 2.45
C PHE A 222 27.97 17.56 3.87
N MET A 223 27.44 16.68 4.71
CA MET A 223 27.94 16.44 6.07
C MET A 223 29.39 16.02 6.04
N ARG A 224 29.76 15.06 5.18
CA ARG A 224 31.15 14.64 5.07
C ARG A 224 32.06 15.74 4.50
N ASN A 225 31.54 16.60 3.63
CA ASN A 225 32.31 17.69 3.04
C ASN A 225 32.52 18.88 3.99
N LEU A 226 31.48 19.29 4.73
CA LEU A 226 31.47 20.50 5.56
C LEU A 226 31.79 20.21 7.03
N TYR A 227 31.49 19.00 7.50
CA TYR A 227 31.74 18.56 8.88
C TYR A 227 32.57 17.27 8.91
N PRO A 228 33.78 17.24 8.30
CA PRO A 228 34.61 16.04 8.24
C PRO A 228 35.15 15.59 9.61
N ASP A 229 35.18 16.47 10.60
CA ASP A 229 35.51 16.14 11.99
C ASP A 229 34.35 15.47 12.73
N THR A 230 33.14 15.56 12.17
CA THR A 230 31.92 14.99 12.75
C THR A 230 31.53 13.70 12.05
N ILE A 231 31.45 13.69 10.71
CA ILE A 231 31.09 12.49 9.94
C ILE A 231 32.36 11.89 9.35
N PHE A 232 32.78 10.72 9.81
CA PHE A 232 33.97 10.00 9.36
C PHE A 232 33.86 9.47 7.92
N ALA A 233 32.69 8.94 7.54
CA ALA A 233 32.41 8.42 6.20
C ALA A 233 30.94 8.62 5.83
N SER A 234 30.62 8.63 4.53
CA SER A 234 29.24 8.74 4.08
C SER A 234 28.89 7.88 2.89
N TRP A 235 27.62 7.47 2.82
CA TRP A 235 27.03 6.85 1.65
C TRP A 235 25.97 7.81 1.06
N ALA A 236 26.31 8.38 -0.09
CA ALA A 236 25.47 9.28 -0.87
C ALA A 236 24.77 8.48 -1.99
N ALA A 237 23.65 7.84 -1.65
CA ALA A 237 22.87 7.05 -2.62
C ALA A 237 21.94 7.98 -3.42
N SER A 238 21.97 7.85 -4.76
CA SER A 238 21.15 8.62 -5.71
C SER A 238 21.03 10.10 -5.33
N ALA A 239 22.17 10.75 -5.06
CA ALA A 239 22.23 12.07 -4.45
C ALA A 239 22.33 13.20 -5.50
N PRO A 240 21.22 13.91 -5.83
CA PRO A 240 21.24 14.98 -6.84
C PRO A 240 21.82 16.27 -6.28
N VAL A 241 23.13 16.33 -6.01
CA VAL A 241 23.77 17.48 -5.34
C VAL A 241 23.80 18.80 -6.12
N GLU A 242 23.54 18.78 -7.43
CA GLU A 242 23.47 19.99 -8.26
C GLU A 242 22.06 20.60 -8.25
N ALA A 243 21.90 21.78 -7.62
CA ALA A 243 20.70 22.59 -7.69
C ALA A 243 20.50 23.16 -9.11
N ARG A 244 19.31 22.99 -9.70
CA ARG A 244 19.00 23.47 -11.06
C ARG A 244 17.55 23.88 -11.14
N VAL A 245 17.28 25.10 -11.57
CA VAL A 245 15.90 25.56 -11.84
C VAL A 245 15.31 24.76 -12.99
N ASP A 246 15.97 24.73 -14.14
CA ASP A 246 15.51 24.01 -15.33
C ASP A 246 15.99 22.56 -15.33
N GLN A 247 15.06 21.62 -15.13
CA GLN A 247 15.27 20.18 -15.32
C GLN A 247 14.43 19.61 -16.47
N THR A 248 14.36 20.31 -17.60
CA THR A 248 13.75 19.79 -18.84
C THR A 248 14.37 18.47 -19.34
N TYR A 249 15.47 18.01 -18.77
CA TYR A 249 16.09 16.71 -19.07
C TYR A 249 15.61 15.57 -18.14
N TYR A 250 14.77 15.84 -17.14
CA TYR A 250 14.40 14.87 -16.09
C TYR A 250 13.79 13.57 -16.64
N PHE A 251 12.94 13.67 -17.66
CA PHE A 251 12.24 12.52 -18.24
C PHE A 251 13.05 11.77 -19.31
N ASP A 252 14.26 12.23 -19.65
CA ASP A 252 15.09 11.55 -20.65
C ASP A 252 15.60 10.17 -20.19
N PRO A 253 16.07 9.98 -18.94
CA PRO A 253 16.39 8.66 -18.41
C PRO A 253 15.18 7.72 -18.37
N VAL A 254 13.98 8.24 -18.10
CA VAL A 254 12.73 7.46 -18.16
C VAL A 254 12.51 6.95 -19.58
N TRP A 255 12.58 7.83 -20.58
CA TRP A 255 12.47 7.44 -21.99
C TRP A 255 13.52 6.40 -22.38
N ARG A 256 14.79 6.60 -21.98
CA ARG A 256 15.88 5.64 -22.27
C ARG A 256 15.63 4.30 -21.59
N GLY A 257 15.22 4.30 -20.33
CA GLY A 257 14.95 3.09 -19.56
C GLY A 257 13.79 2.30 -20.12
N MET A 258 12.69 2.95 -20.50
CA MET A 258 11.56 2.29 -21.17
C MET A 258 12.00 1.65 -22.49
N ASN A 259 12.77 2.36 -23.31
CA ASN A 259 13.28 1.81 -24.58
C ASN A 259 14.25 0.64 -24.35
N ALA A 260 15.16 0.76 -23.39
CA ALA A 260 16.11 -0.30 -23.04
C ALA A 260 15.40 -1.57 -22.54
N LYS A 261 14.27 -1.42 -21.86
CA LYS A 261 13.43 -2.52 -21.36
C LYS A 261 12.40 -3.04 -22.37
N GLY A 262 12.42 -2.58 -23.62
CA GLY A 262 11.56 -3.10 -24.69
C GLY A 262 10.21 -2.39 -24.88
N PHE A 263 9.97 -1.27 -24.19
CA PHE A 263 8.72 -0.48 -24.27
C PHE A 263 8.82 0.69 -25.25
N GLY A 264 9.58 0.51 -26.33
CA GLY A 264 9.81 1.57 -27.32
C GLY A 264 8.57 1.97 -28.12
N ASN A 265 7.66 1.02 -28.35
CA ASN A 265 6.33 1.29 -28.93
C ASN A 265 5.49 2.18 -28.01
N CYS A 266 5.40 1.83 -26.73
CA CYS A 266 4.69 2.62 -25.71
C CYS A 266 5.23 4.05 -25.60
N THR A 267 6.56 4.25 -25.64
CA THR A 267 7.13 5.60 -25.59
C THR A 267 6.77 6.45 -26.82
N GLN A 268 6.65 5.83 -28.00
CA GLN A 268 6.22 6.52 -29.22
C GLN A 268 4.74 6.91 -29.16
N ASP A 269 3.90 6.01 -28.66
CA ASP A 269 2.47 6.23 -28.50
C ASP A 269 2.15 7.27 -27.43
N ILE A 270 2.85 7.25 -26.28
CA ILE A 270 2.78 8.33 -25.27
C ILE A 270 3.14 9.67 -25.91
N GLN A 271 4.28 9.73 -26.62
CA GLN A 271 4.73 10.98 -27.25
C GLN A 271 3.70 11.52 -28.26
N ALA A 272 3.16 10.64 -29.10
CA ALA A 272 2.16 11.02 -30.09
C ALA A 272 0.85 11.50 -29.42
N ALA A 273 0.39 10.80 -28.38
CA ALA A 273 -0.79 11.16 -27.62
C ALA A 273 -0.62 12.53 -26.92
N VAL A 274 0.50 12.74 -26.23
CA VAL A 274 0.82 14.01 -25.56
C VAL A 274 0.84 15.17 -26.54
N ARG A 275 1.53 15.05 -27.68
CA ARG A 275 1.58 16.11 -28.69
C ARG A 275 0.22 16.38 -29.33
N TYR A 276 -0.61 15.34 -29.49
CA TYR A 276 -1.98 15.50 -29.96
C TYR A 276 -2.81 16.30 -28.95
N MET A 277 -2.76 15.94 -27.67
CA MET A 277 -3.47 16.64 -26.60
C MET A 277 -3.01 18.09 -26.46
N ASP A 278 -1.70 18.35 -26.55
CA ASP A 278 -1.13 19.70 -26.59
C ASP A 278 -1.73 20.53 -27.75
N GLY A 279 -1.83 19.93 -28.94
CA GLY A 279 -2.42 20.58 -30.11
C GLY A 279 -3.92 20.86 -29.99
N VAL A 280 -4.67 20.05 -29.24
CA VAL A 280 -6.08 20.32 -28.90
C VAL A 280 -6.17 21.51 -27.95
N MET A 281 -5.33 21.49 -26.90
CA MET A 281 -5.25 22.52 -25.88
C MET A 281 -4.85 23.91 -26.42
N ASP A 282 -4.08 23.95 -27.51
CA ASP A 282 -3.68 25.19 -28.19
C ASP A 282 -4.82 25.88 -28.96
N LYS A 283 -5.78 25.12 -29.49
CA LYS A 283 -6.63 25.57 -30.61
C LYS A 283 -8.08 25.78 -30.25
N ASP A 284 -8.65 24.92 -29.41
CA ASP A 284 -10.09 24.87 -29.17
C ASP A 284 -10.42 24.64 -27.70
N LYS A 285 -10.97 25.69 -27.06
CA LYS A 285 -11.37 25.66 -25.65
C LYS A 285 -12.49 24.64 -25.38
N HIS A 286 -13.42 24.45 -26.30
CA HIS A 286 -14.50 23.49 -26.13
C HIS A 286 -14.00 22.05 -26.31
N ALA A 287 -13.11 21.81 -27.27
CA ALA A 287 -12.45 20.50 -27.41
C ALA A 287 -11.56 20.19 -26.20
N THR A 288 -10.88 21.21 -25.65
CA THR A 288 -10.08 21.10 -24.43
C THR A 288 -10.92 20.71 -23.22
N ALA A 289 -12.06 21.37 -23.02
CA ALA A 289 -13.00 21.02 -21.96
C ALA A 289 -13.45 19.56 -22.06
N ARG A 290 -13.85 19.12 -23.26
CA ARG A 290 -14.23 17.72 -23.51
C ARG A 290 -13.07 16.74 -23.28
N LEU A 291 -11.85 17.11 -23.67
CA LEU A 291 -10.66 16.28 -23.44
C LEU A 291 -10.39 16.09 -21.94
N LYS A 292 -10.50 17.14 -21.14
CA LYS A 292 -10.33 17.05 -19.68
C LYS A 292 -11.41 16.18 -19.06
N GLU A 293 -12.67 16.38 -19.44
CA GLU A 293 -13.79 15.56 -18.97
C GLU A 293 -13.67 14.09 -19.42
N GLN A 294 -13.12 13.83 -20.62
CA GLN A 294 -12.86 12.47 -21.11
C GLN A 294 -11.91 11.68 -20.19
N PHE A 295 -10.93 12.36 -19.56
CA PHE A 295 -9.95 11.72 -18.67
C PHE A 295 -10.39 11.74 -17.20
N LEU A 296 -10.92 12.86 -16.74
CA LEU A 296 -11.12 13.15 -15.32
C LEU A 296 -12.60 13.16 -14.90
N GLY A 297 -13.52 13.09 -15.86
CA GLY A 297 -14.95 13.07 -15.64
C GLY A 297 -15.62 14.45 -15.55
N LEU A 298 -16.93 14.43 -15.33
CA LEU A 298 -17.77 15.64 -15.31
C LEU A 298 -17.30 16.63 -14.25
N GLY A 299 -17.12 17.89 -14.66
CA GLY A 299 -16.64 18.99 -13.80
C GLY A 299 -15.16 19.34 -13.99
N ALA A 300 -14.37 18.46 -14.62
CA ALA A 300 -12.96 18.71 -14.90
C ALA A 300 -12.70 19.69 -16.05
N ALA A 301 -13.74 20.13 -16.77
CA ALA A 301 -13.62 21.12 -17.84
C ALA A 301 -12.93 22.43 -17.38
N ASN A 302 -13.09 22.78 -16.10
CA ASN A 302 -12.57 24.02 -15.52
C ASN A 302 -11.13 23.92 -15.01
N THR A 303 -10.55 22.73 -14.93
CA THR A 303 -9.12 22.56 -14.55
C THR A 303 -8.24 23.31 -15.56
N SER A 304 -7.13 23.89 -15.11
CA SER A 304 -6.20 24.54 -16.05
C SER A 304 -5.56 23.52 -17.00
N ASN A 305 -4.97 23.98 -18.11
CA ASN A 305 -4.23 23.07 -19.00
C ASN A 305 -2.99 22.50 -18.29
N ALA A 306 -2.40 23.26 -17.38
CA ALA A 306 -1.22 22.84 -16.64
C ALA A 306 -1.55 21.82 -15.55
N GLY A 307 -2.63 22.03 -14.79
CA GLY A 307 -3.13 21.02 -13.85
C GLY A 307 -3.52 19.71 -14.55
N PHE A 308 -4.15 19.79 -15.73
CA PHE A 308 -4.41 18.59 -16.55
C PHE A 308 -3.12 17.90 -17.02
N ALA A 309 -2.11 18.69 -17.40
CA ALA A 309 -0.80 18.17 -17.80
C ALA A 309 -0.03 17.53 -16.62
N ASP A 310 -0.19 18.03 -15.39
CA ASP A 310 0.35 17.36 -14.20
C ASP A 310 -0.32 15.99 -13.96
N ALA A 311 -1.65 15.90 -14.13
CA ALA A 311 -2.35 14.61 -14.05
C ALA A 311 -1.83 13.60 -15.08
N LEU A 312 -1.59 14.03 -16.33
CA LEU A 312 -0.99 13.15 -17.35
C LEU A 312 0.43 12.71 -16.98
N THR A 313 1.21 13.61 -16.38
CA THR A 313 2.60 13.37 -15.98
C THR A 313 2.73 12.29 -14.91
N LEU A 314 1.71 12.07 -14.08
CA LEU A 314 1.72 11.05 -13.03
C LEU A 314 2.04 9.64 -13.56
N ILE A 315 1.63 9.31 -14.79
CA ILE A 315 1.93 8.01 -15.39
C ILE A 315 3.45 7.81 -15.53
N THR A 316 4.16 8.80 -16.09
CA THR A 316 5.61 8.69 -16.34
C THR A 316 6.45 9.06 -15.13
N ALA A 317 5.97 9.95 -14.26
CA ALA A 317 6.69 10.35 -13.03
C ALA A 317 6.85 9.18 -12.04
N ARG A 318 5.92 8.23 -12.06
CA ARG A 318 5.97 7.00 -11.25
C ARG A 318 7.15 6.09 -11.61
N TRP A 319 7.86 6.32 -12.73
CA TRP A 319 9.13 5.65 -13.02
C TRP A 319 10.11 5.74 -11.85
N GLN A 320 10.19 6.89 -11.17
CA GLN A 320 11.11 7.07 -10.03
C GLN A 320 10.88 6.03 -8.92
N SER A 321 9.61 5.66 -8.68
CA SER A 321 9.23 4.74 -7.60
C SER A 321 9.10 3.29 -8.08
N TYR A 322 8.70 3.06 -9.33
CA TYR A 322 8.29 1.74 -9.84
C TYR A 322 9.12 1.25 -11.03
N GLY A 323 9.74 2.13 -11.81
CA GLY A 323 10.31 1.79 -13.10
C GLY A 323 9.24 1.33 -14.10
N ILE A 324 9.57 0.33 -14.93
CA ILE A 324 8.60 -0.33 -15.81
C ILE A 324 7.65 -1.21 -15.00
N GLU A 325 8.23 -2.05 -14.15
CA GLU A 325 7.49 -3.08 -13.45
C GLU A 325 6.81 -2.49 -12.19
N GLY A 326 6.13 -3.33 -11.42
CA GLY A 326 5.31 -2.90 -10.28
C GLY A 326 3.81 -3.14 -10.50
N ASN A 327 3.04 -2.97 -9.43
CA ASN A 327 1.60 -3.25 -9.37
C ASN A 327 0.75 -2.24 -10.16
N ALA A 328 -0.49 -1.94 -9.72
CA ALA A 328 -1.42 -0.98 -10.33
C ALA A 328 -0.81 0.40 -10.69
N TYR A 329 0.30 0.76 -10.04
CA TYR A 329 1.00 2.05 -10.18
C TYR A 329 2.27 2.00 -11.06
N GLY A 330 2.68 0.81 -11.53
CA GLY A 330 3.80 0.65 -12.48
C GLY A 330 3.43 1.02 -13.91
N LEU A 331 4.44 1.32 -14.74
CA LEU A 331 4.23 1.69 -16.14
C LEU A 331 3.80 0.51 -17.03
N ARG A 332 4.09 -0.73 -16.61
CA ARG A 332 3.76 -1.96 -17.34
C ARG A 332 2.29 -2.04 -17.69
N LEU A 333 1.41 -1.94 -16.68
CA LEU A 333 -0.03 -2.07 -16.86
C LEU A 333 -0.60 -0.96 -17.76
N PHE A 334 -0.06 0.25 -17.63
CA PHE A 334 -0.43 1.36 -18.50
C PHE A 334 -0.01 1.11 -19.95
N CYS A 335 1.23 0.69 -20.18
CA CYS A 335 1.72 0.35 -21.52
C CYS A 335 0.96 -0.82 -22.12
N ASP A 336 0.77 -1.92 -21.40
CA ASP A 336 -0.01 -3.07 -21.87
C ASP A 336 -1.44 -2.64 -22.25
N TRP A 337 -2.03 -1.68 -21.52
CA TRP A 337 -3.33 -1.13 -21.84
C TRP A 337 -3.36 -0.35 -23.16
N ILE A 338 -2.49 0.66 -23.33
CA ILE A 338 -2.53 1.49 -24.55
C ILE A 338 -1.99 0.76 -25.78
N GLU A 339 -1.08 -0.19 -25.59
CA GLU A 339 -0.48 -0.98 -26.67
C GLU A 339 -1.31 -2.20 -27.07
N THR A 340 -2.35 -2.58 -26.32
CA THR A 340 -3.24 -3.70 -26.70
C THR A 340 -4.51 -3.18 -27.38
N ASP A 341 -4.76 -3.66 -28.60
CA ASP A 341 -6.00 -3.41 -29.32
C ASP A 341 -7.15 -4.24 -28.74
N PRO A 342 -8.17 -3.63 -28.12
CA PRO A 342 -9.26 -4.38 -27.50
C PRO A 342 -10.13 -5.13 -28.52
N ALA A 343 -10.14 -4.72 -29.79
CA ALA A 343 -10.94 -5.38 -30.83
C ALA A 343 -10.29 -6.67 -31.35
N THR A 344 -8.95 -6.74 -31.34
CA THR A 344 -8.20 -7.85 -31.96
C THR A 344 -7.33 -8.63 -30.97
N GLY A 345 -7.11 -8.11 -29.76
CA GLY A 345 -6.18 -8.65 -28.77
C GLY A 345 -4.71 -8.54 -29.17
N LYS A 346 -4.38 -7.83 -30.27
CA LYS A 346 -3.00 -7.69 -30.74
C LYS A 346 -2.29 -6.56 -30.02
N THR A 347 -1.00 -6.78 -29.73
CA THR A 347 -0.09 -5.75 -29.25
C THR A 347 0.39 -4.86 -30.39
N ALA A 348 0.75 -3.62 -30.09
CA ALA A 348 1.21 -2.67 -31.08
C ALA A 348 2.49 -3.14 -31.80
N PRO A 349 2.69 -2.70 -33.06
CA PRO A 349 3.96 -2.88 -33.71
C PRO A 349 5.06 -2.00 -33.08
N LYS A 350 6.31 -2.16 -33.51
CA LYS A 350 7.46 -1.44 -32.94
C LYS A 350 7.32 0.09 -33.03
N GLU A 351 6.63 0.57 -34.04
CA GLU A 351 6.32 1.98 -34.32
C GLU A 351 5.09 2.52 -33.57
N GLY A 352 4.46 1.71 -32.71
CA GLY A 352 3.26 2.08 -31.95
C GLY A 352 1.97 2.11 -32.78
N TRP A 353 0.83 2.21 -32.10
CA TRP A 353 -0.47 2.38 -32.74
C TRP A 353 -0.69 3.77 -33.30
N ALA A 354 -0.03 4.81 -32.79
CA ALA A 354 -0.18 6.16 -33.31
C ALA A 354 0.18 6.25 -34.81
N THR A 355 1.15 5.45 -35.27
CA THR A 355 1.56 5.41 -36.69
C THR A 355 0.50 4.77 -37.59
N SER A 356 -0.18 3.72 -37.13
CA SER A 356 -1.11 2.93 -37.95
C SER A 356 -2.59 3.28 -37.74
N LYS A 357 -2.96 3.74 -36.54
CA LYS A 357 -4.34 4.10 -36.13
C LYS A 357 -4.52 5.57 -35.77
N GLY A 358 -3.43 6.33 -35.67
CA GLY A 358 -3.43 7.76 -35.36
C GLY A 358 -3.36 8.05 -33.85
N ALA A 359 -2.77 9.19 -33.50
CA ALA A 359 -2.58 9.62 -32.11
C ALA A 359 -3.89 9.76 -31.31
N LYS A 360 -4.99 10.16 -31.96
CA LYS A 360 -6.30 10.23 -31.32
C LYS A 360 -6.75 8.86 -30.79
N TRP A 361 -6.49 7.78 -31.51
CA TRP A 361 -6.84 6.43 -31.06
C TRP A 361 -6.11 6.08 -29.76
N VAL A 362 -4.83 6.43 -29.65
CA VAL A 362 -4.03 6.24 -28.43
C VAL A 362 -4.56 7.09 -27.28
N VAL A 363 -4.93 8.35 -27.53
CA VAL A 363 -5.55 9.24 -26.51
C VAL A 363 -6.85 8.63 -25.99
N ASP A 364 -7.69 8.11 -26.88
CA ASP A 364 -8.94 7.45 -26.49
C ASP A 364 -8.65 6.19 -25.65
N ARG A 365 -7.64 5.40 -25.99
CA ARG A 365 -7.20 4.26 -25.17
C ARG A 365 -6.70 4.70 -23.80
N TRP A 366 -5.80 5.69 -23.73
CA TRP A 366 -5.28 6.21 -22.47
C TRP A 366 -6.41 6.69 -21.57
N SER A 367 -7.36 7.47 -22.08
CA SER A 367 -8.46 7.97 -21.26
C SER A 367 -9.25 6.87 -20.55
N THR A 368 -9.29 5.66 -21.13
CA THR A 368 -10.01 4.50 -20.55
C THR A 368 -9.19 3.66 -19.58
N TYR A 369 -7.93 4.03 -19.29
CA TYR A 369 -7.08 3.28 -18.37
C TYR A 369 -7.69 3.28 -16.95
N PRO A 370 -8.07 2.12 -16.39
CA PRO A 370 -8.88 2.07 -15.16
C PRO A 370 -8.22 2.73 -13.95
N ASN A 371 -6.89 2.67 -13.85
CA ASN A 371 -6.17 3.20 -12.69
C ASN A 371 -5.86 4.70 -12.80
N PHE A 372 -6.06 5.34 -13.96
CA PHE A 372 -5.65 6.74 -14.17
C PHE A 372 -6.28 7.69 -13.15
N VAL A 373 -7.60 7.61 -12.98
CA VAL A 373 -8.32 8.51 -12.07
C VAL A 373 -8.03 8.21 -10.61
N THR A 374 -7.82 6.94 -10.25
CA THR A 374 -7.35 6.56 -8.91
C THR A 374 -5.99 7.20 -8.63
N ILE A 375 -5.04 7.09 -9.55
CA ILE A 375 -3.71 7.70 -9.44
C ILE A 375 -3.81 9.22 -9.25
N VAL A 376 -4.68 9.90 -10.02
CA VAL A 376 -4.89 11.35 -9.91
C VAL A 376 -5.52 11.73 -8.58
N ASN A 377 -6.58 11.04 -8.16
CA ASN A 377 -7.26 11.32 -6.89
C ASN A 377 -6.34 11.11 -5.69
N ASP A 378 -5.59 10.02 -5.69
CA ASP A 378 -4.62 9.69 -4.64
C ASP A 378 -3.50 10.73 -4.55
N TYR A 379 -3.00 11.21 -5.71
CA TYR A 379 -1.88 12.15 -5.73
C TYR A 379 -2.29 13.58 -5.34
N PHE A 380 -3.40 14.08 -5.87
CA PHE A 380 -3.82 15.47 -5.64
C PHE A 380 -4.75 15.63 -4.43
N GLY A 381 -5.26 14.53 -3.85
CA GLY A 381 -6.27 14.59 -2.79
C GLY A 381 -7.58 15.21 -3.28
N VAL A 382 -8.00 14.83 -4.49
CA VAL A 382 -9.18 15.33 -5.21
C VAL A 382 -10.18 14.21 -5.48
N GLU A 383 -11.38 14.57 -5.94
CA GLU A 383 -12.45 13.62 -6.24
C GLU A 383 -12.91 13.74 -7.69
N CYS A 384 -12.01 13.39 -8.63
CA CYS A 384 -12.33 13.26 -10.04
C CYS A 384 -13.19 12.01 -10.29
N SER A 385 -14.25 12.15 -11.09
CA SER A 385 -15.27 11.12 -11.31
C SER A 385 -14.91 10.12 -12.41
N GLY A 386 -13.95 10.46 -13.27
CA GLY A 386 -13.55 9.64 -14.40
C GLY A 386 -14.72 9.29 -15.31
N HIS A 387 -14.86 8.02 -15.66
CA HIS A 387 -15.96 7.52 -16.50
C HIS A 387 -17.31 7.38 -15.78
N THR A 388 -17.38 7.70 -14.49
CA THR A 388 -18.66 7.63 -13.77
C THR A 388 -19.49 8.89 -14.04
N ASN A 389 -20.77 8.72 -14.41
CA ASN A 389 -21.72 9.83 -14.58
C ASN A 389 -22.18 10.40 -13.22
N LYS A 390 -21.22 10.78 -12.37
CA LYS A 390 -21.47 11.45 -11.09
C LYS A 390 -21.22 12.94 -11.26
N THR A 391 -22.27 13.75 -11.08
CA THR A 391 -22.17 15.20 -10.96
C THR A 391 -21.91 15.56 -9.50
N GLY A 392 -20.80 16.26 -9.19
CA GLY A 392 -20.58 16.85 -7.86
C GLY A 392 -19.22 16.62 -7.18
N GLY A 393 -18.17 16.18 -7.89
CA GLY A 393 -16.83 16.01 -7.31
C GLY A 393 -15.97 17.28 -7.33
N ASN A 394 -15.03 17.42 -6.38
CA ASN A 394 -14.04 18.50 -6.34
C ASN A 394 -12.80 18.12 -7.18
N CYS A 395 -12.96 18.06 -8.51
CA CYS A 395 -11.88 17.73 -9.44
C CYS A 395 -11.13 18.99 -9.91
N ILE A 396 -10.41 19.63 -8.98
CA ILE A 396 -9.61 20.83 -9.25
C ILE A 396 -8.16 20.52 -8.89
N LEU A 397 -7.29 20.44 -9.91
CA LEU A 397 -5.89 20.06 -9.76
C LEU A 397 -4.97 21.26 -9.43
N ASP A 398 -5.48 22.48 -9.58
CA ASP A 398 -4.72 23.73 -9.43
C ASP A 398 -4.68 24.23 -7.97
N GLY A 399 -4.66 23.31 -7.00
CA GLY A 399 -4.66 23.62 -5.57
C GLY A 399 -3.27 23.57 -4.93
N ALA A 400 -3.08 24.32 -3.85
CA ALA A 400 -1.89 24.18 -3.01
C ALA A 400 -1.86 22.82 -2.29
N PHE A 401 -0.67 22.33 -1.98
CA PHE A 401 -0.47 21.09 -1.27
C PHE A 401 -0.96 21.21 0.18
N LYS A 402 -1.53 20.12 0.69
CA LYS A 402 -2.05 20.04 2.06
C LYS A 402 -1.19 19.18 2.99
N ASP A 403 -0.33 18.32 2.43
CA ASP A 403 0.54 17.46 3.22
C ASP A 403 1.71 18.27 3.82
N PRO A 404 1.94 18.19 5.13
CA PRO A 404 3.02 18.93 5.79
C PRO A 404 4.41 18.71 5.18
N SER A 405 4.77 17.46 4.84
CA SER A 405 6.09 17.14 4.28
C SER A 405 6.24 17.75 2.88
N THR A 406 5.18 17.68 2.06
CA THR A 406 5.13 18.27 0.73
C THR A 406 5.22 19.80 0.77
N ILE A 407 4.59 20.45 1.75
CA ILE A 407 4.69 21.90 1.94
C ILE A 407 6.14 22.28 2.30
N SER A 408 6.76 21.57 3.25
CA SER A 408 8.16 21.76 3.63
C SER A 408 9.13 21.53 2.47
N TRP A 409 8.93 20.48 1.69
CA TRP A 409 9.75 20.22 0.51
C TRP A 409 9.57 21.29 -0.57
N THR A 410 8.33 21.76 -0.76
CA THR A 410 8.00 22.88 -1.66
C THR A 410 8.76 24.14 -1.25
N TRP A 411 8.83 24.44 0.04
CA TRP A 411 9.69 25.53 0.51
C TRP A 411 11.15 25.36 0.08
N GLN A 412 11.73 24.18 0.30
CA GLN A 412 13.15 23.93 0.01
C GLN A 412 13.47 24.03 -1.48
N TYR A 413 12.67 23.41 -2.36
CA TYR A 413 12.98 23.49 -3.79
C TYR A 413 12.63 24.86 -4.40
N CYS A 414 11.62 25.55 -3.87
CA CYS A 414 11.26 26.91 -4.31
C CYS A 414 12.23 28.00 -3.80
N THR A 415 13.06 27.71 -2.80
CA THR A 415 14.04 28.67 -2.27
C THR A 415 15.49 28.34 -2.65
N GLN A 416 15.91 27.08 -2.52
CA GLN A 416 17.31 26.67 -2.70
C GLN A 416 17.56 25.81 -3.95
N TRP A 417 16.71 24.82 -4.25
CA TRP A 417 17.10 23.72 -5.14
C TRP A 417 16.70 23.86 -6.61
N GLY A 418 15.60 24.56 -6.93
CA GLY A 418 15.09 24.58 -8.29
C GLY A 418 14.23 23.36 -8.56
N TYR A 419 14.86 22.27 -9.01
CA TYR A 419 14.25 20.96 -9.31
C TYR A 419 12.92 21.02 -10.07
N PHE A 420 12.72 22.02 -10.92
CA PHE A 420 11.49 22.12 -11.70
C PHE A 420 11.55 21.13 -12.86
N GLN A 421 10.78 20.05 -12.72
CA GLN A 421 10.66 18.95 -13.68
C GLN A 421 9.76 19.36 -14.84
N ALA A 422 10.25 20.28 -15.65
CA ALA A 422 9.53 20.79 -16.82
C ALA A 422 9.61 19.83 -18.02
N ALA A 423 8.74 20.07 -19.01
CA ALA A 423 8.60 19.21 -20.17
C ALA A 423 9.87 19.09 -21.02
N ASN A 424 10.25 17.85 -21.32
CA ASN A 424 11.40 17.52 -22.15
C ASN A 424 11.07 17.65 -23.66
N ILE A 425 10.72 18.87 -24.07
CA ILE A 425 10.29 19.18 -25.44
C ILE A 425 11.37 18.76 -26.44
N GLY A 426 11.00 17.87 -27.36
CA GLY A 426 11.94 17.32 -28.34
C GLY A 426 11.66 15.85 -28.64
N PRO A 427 12.66 15.10 -29.16
CA PRO A 427 12.48 13.73 -29.62
C PRO A 427 12.18 12.72 -28.52
N HIS A 428 12.45 13.04 -27.26
CA HIS A 428 12.16 12.18 -26.10
C HIS A 428 10.94 12.64 -25.30
N GLN A 429 10.17 13.62 -25.79
CA GLN A 429 9.06 14.21 -25.04
C GLN A 429 8.08 13.14 -24.56
N LEU A 430 7.96 13.00 -23.23
CA LEU A 430 7.03 12.09 -22.56
C LEU A 430 5.88 12.83 -21.86
N ILE A 431 6.05 14.11 -21.57
CA ILE A 431 5.08 14.91 -20.82
C ILE A 431 4.63 16.14 -21.61
N SER A 432 3.44 16.65 -21.28
CA SER A 432 2.81 17.77 -21.98
C SER A 432 3.59 19.07 -21.82
N LYS A 433 3.64 19.88 -22.88
CA LYS A 433 4.32 21.19 -22.85
C LYS A 433 3.76 22.20 -21.85
N TYR A 434 2.54 21.95 -21.34
CA TYR A 434 1.93 22.79 -20.30
C TYR A 434 2.57 22.58 -18.93
N ASN A 435 3.32 21.49 -18.73
CA ASN A 435 4.27 21.33 -17.63
C ASN A 435 5.53 22.16 -17.90
N SER A 436 5.32 23.47 -18.02
CA SER A 436 6.34 24.44 -18.37
C SER A 436 7.13 24.88 -17.13
N LEU A 437 8.31 25.45 -17.35
CA LEU A 437 9.08 26.06 -16.27
C LEU A 437 8.29 27.18 -15.56
N GLN A 438 7.46 27.87 -16.33
CA GLN A 438 6.54 28.90 -15.86
C GLN A 438 5.51 28.31 -14.88
N HIS A 439 4.87 27.21 -15.25
CA HIS A 439 3.93 26.51 -14.37
C HIS A 439 4.60 26.02 -13.08
N GLN A 440 5.80 25.43 -13.17
CA GLN A 440 6.54 24.97 -11.99
C GLN A 440 6.88 26.13 -11.03
N ARG A 441 7.23 27.30 -11.57
CA ARG A 441 7.37 28.53 -10.78
C ARG A 441 6.04 28.95 -10.16
N ASP A 442 4.94 28.86 -10.91
CA ASP A 442 3.63 29.27 -10.42
C ASP A 442 3.13 28.37 -9.27
N ILE A 443 3.50 27.08 -9.24
CA ILE A 443 3.27 26.18 -8.08
C ILE A 443 3.91 26.75 -6.81
N CYS A 444 5.14 27.25 -6.89
CA CYS A 444 5.83 27.87 -5.75
C CYS A 444 5.06 29.05 -5.17
N HIS A 445 4.61 29.95 -6.04
CA HIS A 445 3.87 31.16 -5.63
C HIS A 445 2.41 30.88 -5.26
N LEU A 446 1.83 29.80 -5.80
CA LEU A 446 0.53 29.30 -5.37
C LEU A 446 0.60 28.75 -3.93
N GLN A 447 1.68 28.04 -3.59
CA GLN A 447 1.87 27.48 -2.25
C GLN A 447 2.17 28.56 -1.20
N PHE A 448 2.92 29.61 -1.57
CA PHE A 448 3.35 30.67 -0.66
C PHE A 448 2.98 32.07 -1.18
N PRO A 449 1.68 32.39 -1.36
CA PRO A 449 1.24 33.59 -2.07
C PRO A 449 1.56 34.90 -1.34
N ASN A 450 1.77 34.86 -0.03
CA ASN A 450 2.07 36.01 0.81
C ASN A 450 3.57 36.14 1.14
N ALA A 451 4.42 35.29 0.58
CA ALA A 451 5.85 35.32 0.89
C ALA A 451 6.52 36.59 0.35
N THR A 452 7.37 37.20 1.17
CA THR A 452 8.10 38.40 0.76
C THR A 452 9.37 38.04 -0.02
N ALA A 453 9.68 38.85 -1.05
CA ALA A 453 10.83 38.63 -1.95
C ALA A 453 12.19 38.42 -1.26
N PRO A 454 12.53 39.04 -0.10
CA PRO A 454 13.78 38.77 0.60
C PRO A 454 13.90 37.36 1.15
N LEU A 455 12.77 36.72 1.47
CA LEU A 455 12.72 35.39 2.05
C LEU A 455 12.44 34.31 0.98
N PHE A 456 11.63 34.65 -0.01
CA PHE A 456 11.19 33.75 -1.06
C PHE A 456 11.47 34.38 -2.42
N PRO A 457 12.54 33.96 -3.11
CA PRO A 457 12.94 34.58 -4.36
C PRO A 457 11.96 34.22 -5.50
N GLU A 458 11.91 35.07 -6.53
CA GLU A 458 11.07 34.84 -7.71
C GLU A 458 11.38 33.50 -8.41
N LEU A 459 12.65 33.12 -8.41
CA LEU A 459 13.15 31.81 -8.79
C LEU A 459 14.15 31.32 -7.73
N PRO A 460 14.25 30.01 -7.50
CA PRO A 460 15.17 29.44 -6.52
C PRO A 460 16.63 29.85 -6.79
N ASP A 461 17.38 30.23 -5.74
CA ASP A 461 18.77 30.72 -5.88
C ASP A 461 19.78 29.56 -5.98
N THR A 462 19.62 28.77 -7.03
CA THR A 462 20.44 27.58 -7.30
C THR A 462 21.93 27.86 -7.44
N LYS A 463 22.29 29.06 -7.92
CA LYS A 463 23.70 29.49 -8.02
C LYS A 463 24.33 29.67 -6.65
N LYS A 464 23.62 30.31 -5.71
CA LYS A 464 24.08 30.44 -4.33
C LYS A 464 24.17 29.08 -3.65
N THR A 465 23.16 28.23 -3.84
CA THR A 465 23.15 26.85 -3.31
C THR A 465 24.35 26.04 -3.80
N ASN A 466 24.59 25.97 -5.11
CA ASN A 466 25.74 25.22 -5.67
C ASN A 466 27.07 25.81 -5.26
N LYS A 467 27.17 27.13 -5.10
CA LYS A 467 28.39 27.78 -4.58
C LYS A 467 28.66 27.39 -3.13
N ALA A 468 27.63 27.27 -2.30
CA ALA A 468 27.75 26.91 -0.90
C ALA A 468 28.05 25.41 -0.70
N LEU A 469 27.40 24.54 -1.48
CA LEU A 469 27.39 23.08 -1.26
C LEU A 469 28.24 22.30 -2.28
N GLY A 470 28.76 22.96 -3.32
CA GLY A 470 29.73 22.41 -4.28
C GLY A 470 29.12 21.86 -5.58
N GLY A 471 27.82 21.60 -5.62
CA GLY A 471 27.12 21.08 -6.81
C GLY A 471 27.80 19.83 -7.38
N TRP A 472 27.80 19.67 -8.71
CA TRP A 472 28.48 18.57 -9.40
C TRP A 472 29.97 18.43 -9.10
N SER A 473 30.62 19.48 -8.59
CA SER A 473 32.05 19.48 -8.31
C SER A 473 32.41 18.94 -6.92
N ILE A 474 31.41 18.65 -6.08
CA ILE A 474 31.65 18.16 -4.71
C ILE A 474 32.36 16.80 -4.71
N ARG A 475 33.50 16.66 -4.02
CA ARG A 475 34.29 15.43 -3.95
C ARG A 475 34.77 15.14 -2.52
N PRO A 476 33.84 14.90 -1.58
CA PRO A 476 34.21 14.60 -0.21
C PRO A 476 35.04 13.31 -0.15
N SER A 477 36.02 13.27 0.75
CA SER A 477 36.76 12.03 1.05
C SER A 477 35.88 11.08 1.84
N ASN A 478 36.18 9.77 1.80
CA ASN A 478 35.41 8.74 2.52
C ASN A 478 33.91 8.72 2.16
N THR A 479 33.57 9.11 0.93
CA THR A 479 32.18 9.07 0.45
C THR A 479 32.04 8.06 -0.66
N TYR A 480 31.14 7.11 -0.46
CA TYR A 480 30.68 6.19 -1.49
C TYR A 480 29.43 6.75 -2.16
N TRP A 481 29.43 6.77 -3.50
CA TRP A 481 28.30 7.23 -4.30
C TRP A 481 27.68 6.04 -5.02
N SER A 482 26.35 5.93 -5.04
CA SER A 482 25.65 4.92 -5.84
C SER A 482 24.55 5.60 -6.65
N ASN A 483 24.36 5.22 -7.92
CA ASN A 483 23.29 5.76 -8.76
C ASN A 483 22.69 4.65 -9.63
N GLY A 484 21.37 4.66 -9.80
CA GLY A 484 20.70 3.83 -10.81
C GLY A 484 21.00 4.32 -12.23
N GLU A 485 21.17 3.41 -13.19
CA GLU A 485 21.48 3.74 -14.60
C GLU A 485 20.43 4.67 -15.21
N PHE A 486 19.15 4.34 -14.99
CA PHE A 486 17.97 5.06 -15.48
C PHE A 486 17.27 5.89 -14.41
N ASP A 487 17.93 6.12 -13.27
CA ASP A 487 17.43 7.05 -12.26
C ASP A 487 17.43 8.48 -12.84
N PRO A 488 16.27 9.15 -12.94
CA PRO A 488 16.19 10.55 -13.38
C PRO A 488 17.10 11.50 -12.61
N TRP A 489 17.29 11.27 -11.32
CA TRP A 489 18.06 12.13 -10.42
C TRP A 489 19.57 11.98 -10.59
N ARG A 490 20.05 10.89 -11.22
CA ARG A 490 21.47 10.71 -11.57
C ARG A 490 22.01 11.89 -12.37
N LEU A 491 21.18 12.55 -13.17
CA LEU A 491 21.57 13.70 -13.99
C LEU A 491 22.00 14.93 -13.16
N ASN A 492 21.57 15.02 -11.91
CA ASN A 492 21.96 16.07 -10.97
C ASN A 492 23.00 15.59 -9.95
N SER A 493 23.46 14.34 -10.02
CA SER A 493 24.56 13.84 -9.19
C SER A 493 25.91 14.03 -9.87
N PRO A 494 27.04 13.86 -9.17
CA PRO A 494 28.36 13.91 -9.79
C PRO A 494 28.59 12.87 -10.89
N ALA A 495 27.73 11.85 -11.00
CA ALA A 495 27.76 10.82 -12.03
C ALA A 495 26.95 11.20 -13.30
N SER A 496 26.55 12.46 -13.43
CA SER A 496 25.77 12.99 -14.55
C SER A 496 26.40 12.71 -15.91
N ASP A 497 25.58 12.30 -16.87
CA ASP A 497 25.97 12.13 -18.28
C ASP A 497 25.55 13.31 -19.16
N LEU A 498 24.96 14.37 -18.61
CA LEU A 498 24.59 15.58 -19.35
C LEU A 498 25.80 16.24 -20.01
N SER A 499 25.63 16.74 -21.24
CA SER A 499 26.73 17.31 -22.04
C SER A 499 27.39 18.53 -21.39
N PHE A 500 26.63 19.29 -20.59
CA PHE A 500 27.10 20.47 -19.86
C PHE A 500 27.49 20.20 -18.40
N ALA A 501 27.38 18.96 -17.93
CA ALA A 501 27.87 18.57 -16.60
C ALA A 501 29.36 18.17 -16.66
N PRO A 502 30.13 18.35 -15.57
CA PRO A 502 31.50 17.87 -15.48
C PRO A 502 31.61 16.37 -15.76
N LYS A 503 32.52 15.98 -16.65
CA LYS A 503 32.75 14.57 -16.98
C LYS A 503 33.73 13.95 -16.00
N VAL A 504 33.30 12.89 -15.33
CA VAL A 504 34.13 12.10 -14.42
C VAL A 504 34.22 10.65 -14.83
N LYS A 505 35.36 10.03 -14.49
CA LYS A 505 35.54 8.59 -14.59
C LYS A 505 35.07 7.93 -13.29
N ILE A 506 34.07 7.07 -13.40
CA ILE A 506 33.65 6.22 -12.29
C ILE A 506 34.75 5.19 -12.00
N THR A 507 35.08 4.98 -10.72
CA THR A 507 36.01 3.94 -10.28
C THR A 507 35.47 3.21 -9.06
N GLN A 508 35.78 1.91 -9.00
CA GLN A 508 35.55 1.03 -7.86
C GLN A 508 36.81 0.89 -6.97
N ASP A 509 37.92 1.55 -7.35
CA ASP A 509 39.13 1.58 -6.54
C ASP A 509 38.87 2.37 -5.26
N ILE A 510 38.91 1.69 -4.11
CA ILE A 510 38.69 2.30 -2.80
C ILE A 510 39.78 3.34 -2.54
N PRO A 511 39.43 4.64 -2.37
CA PRO A 511 40.41 5.68 -2.07
C PRO A 511 41.05 5.47 -0.69
N LYS A 512 42.27 5.98 -0.49
CA LYS A 512 42.86 6.04 0.84
C LYS A 512 41.98 6.87 1.77
N CYS A 513 41.86 6.46 3.03
CA CYS A 513 41.11 7.19 4.04
C CYS A 513 41.56 8.67 4.12
N GLY A 514 40.61 9.59 4.12
CA GLY A 514 40.83 11.04 4.14
C GLY A 514 41.22 11.64 2.78
N VAL A 515 41.41 10.83 1.74
CA VAL A 515 41.84 11.30 0.41
C VAL A 515 40.66 11.38 -0.55
N SER A 516 40.45 12.57 -1.13
CA SER A 516 39.46 12.80 -2.19
C SER A 516 39.92 12.15 -3.51
N THR A 517 38.97 11.73 -4.36
CA THR A 517 39.23 11.16 -5.69
C THR A 517 39.73 12.17 -6.72
N GLY A 518 39.81 13.45 -6.35
CA GLY A 518 40.17 14.54 -7.26
C GLY A 518 39.01 14.89 -8.21
N LYS A 519 39.28 15.78 -9.18
CA LYS A 519 38.22 16.35 -10.03
C LYS A 519 37.72 15.37 -11.10
N ASP A 520 38.60 14.49 -11.58
CA ASP A 520 38.34 13.69 -12.78
C ASP A 520 37.83 12.27 -12.48
N LYS A 521 37.76 11.88 -11.20
CA LYS A 521 37.32 10.56 -10.77
C LYS A 521 36.25 10.64 -9.68
N LEU A 522 35.36 9.67 -9.66
CA LEU A 522 34.34 9.50 -8.63
C LEU A 522 34.39 8.05 -8.13
N PHE A 523 34.58 7.86 -6.83
CA PHE A 523 34.45 6.54 -6.20
C PHE A 523 32.97 6.23 -6.06
N ALA A 524 32.46 5.43 -6.99
CA ALA A 524 31.04 5.22 -7.12
C ALA A 524 30.73 3.89 -7.78
N ASP A 525 29.53 3.41 -7.55
CA ASP A 525 28.89 2.41 -8.38
C ASP A 525 27.84 3.02 -9.31
N SER A 526 27.94 2.62 -10.57
CA SER A 526 27.00 2.93 -11.64
C SER A 526 26.75 1.61 -12.36
N SER A 527 25.97 0.76 -11.75
CA SER A 527 25.62 -0.57 -12.27
C SER A 527 25.09 -0.43 -13.72
N PRO A 528 25.73 -1.04 -14.74
CA PRO A 528 25.10 -1.32 -16.02
C PRO A 528 24.32 -2.63 -15.91
N GLN A 529 23.02 -2.64 -16.19
CA GLN A 529 22.26 -3.91 -16.31
C GLN A 529 22.60 -4.70 -17.60
N ASN A 530 23.60 -4.27 -18.37
CA ASN A 530 23.98 -4.91 -19.63
C ASN A 530 25.51 -5.10 -19.77
N SER A 531 26.01 -6.20 -19.23
CA SER A 531 27.14 -6.93 -19.81
C SER A 531 26.71 -8.37 -20.08
N ARG A 532 26.06 -8.57 -21.23
CA ARG A 532 25.88 -9.91 -21.82
C ARG A 532 27.25 -10.54 -22.07
N GLY A 533 27.47 -11.71 -21.49
CA GLY A 533 28.63 -12.56 -21.76
C GLY A 533 28.48 -13.94 -21.11
N ASN A 534 27.94 -14.89 -21.88
CA ASN A 534 27.92 -16.34 -21.71
C ASN A 534 27.50 -16.93 -20.35
N GLU A 535 26.34 -17.58 -20.37
CA GLU A 535 25.89 -18.56 -19.38
C GLU A 535 26.93 -19.67 -19.14
N PRO A 536 27.05 -20.09 -17.89
CA PRO A 536 27.01 -21.51 -17.58
C PRO A 536 25.78 -21.81 -16.71
N SER A 537 24.98 -22.77 -17.17
CA SER A 537 23.87 -23.35 -16.43
C SER A 537 24.31 -23.84 -15.04
N PHE A 538 23.67 -23.34 -13.98
CA PHE A 538 23.70 -23.95 -12.66
C PHE A 538 22.30 -24.42 -12.26
N GLY A 539 22.27 -25.57 -11.60
CA GLY A 539 21.07 -26.39 -11.35
C GLY A 539 19.95 -25.66 -10.62
N SER A 540 18.73 -26.05 -10.99
CA SER A 540 17.46 -25.56 -10.49
C SER A 540 17.36 -25.58 -8.97
N ILE A 541 17.42 -24.40 -8.34
CA ILE A 541 16.67 -24.14 -7.11
C ILE A 541 15.26 -23.80 -7.60
N GLU A 542 14.36 -24.77 -7.56
CA GLU A 542 12.96 -24.53 -7.94
C GLU A 542 12.33 -23.55 -6.94
N LEU A 543 11.96 -22.38 -7.43
CA LEU A 543 11.13 -21.43 -6.70
C LEU A 543 9.77 -22.08 -6.39
N PRO A 544 9.17 -21.87 -5.20
CA PRO A 544 7.84 -22.36 -4.88
C PRO A 544 6.78 -21.49 -5.57
N ILE A 545 6.73 -21.58 -6.90
CA ILE A 545 5.89 -20.74 -7.78
C ILE A 545 4.41 -20.84 -7.38
N SER A 546 3.95 -22.00 -6.91
CA SER A 546 2.57 -22.20 -6.45
C SER A 546 2.22 -21.31 -5.25
N GLU A 547 3.07 -21.23 -4.24
CA GLU A 547 2.84 -20.45 -3.02
C GLU A 547 2.98 -18.95 -3.28
N ILE A 548 3.87 -18.57 -4.20
CA ILE A 548 4.00 -17.19 -4.68
C ILE A 548 2.75 -16.76 -5.45
N GLU A 549 2.23 -17.62 -6.35
CA GLU A 549 0.97 -17.36 -7.06
C GLU A 549 -0.20 -17.20 -6.08
N LEU A 550 -0.26 -18.01 -5.02
CA LEU A 550 -1.28 -17.90 -3.98
C LEU A 550 -1.14 -16.63 -3.14
N ALA A 551 0.06 -16.27 -2.70
CA ALA A 551 0.28 -15.02 -1.95
C ALA A 551 -0.09 -13.79 -2.79
N TYR A 552 0.37 -13.77 -4.05
CA TYR A 552 0.05 -12.71 -5.01
C TYR A 552 -1.45 -12.62 -5.29
N HIS A 553 -2.11 -13.75 -5.56
CA HIS A 553 -3.55 -13.75 -5.82
C HIS A 553 -4.38 -13.42 -4.57
N TYR A 554 -3.88 -13.74 -3.37
CA TYR A 554 -4.54 -13.32 -2.13
C TYR A 554 -4.54 -11.80 -1.99
N THR A 555 -3.36 -11.17 -2.07
CA THR A 555 -3.17 -9.73 -1.81
C THR A 555 -3.73 -8.83 -2.91
N THR A 556 -3.93 -9.36 -4.11
CA THR A 556 -4.44 -8.59 -5.26
C THR A 556 -5.91 -8.83 -5.58
N SER A 557 -6.45 -10.01 -5.26
CA SER A 557 -7.80 -10.42 -5.71
C SER A 557 -8.64 -11.06 -4.60
N THR A 558 -8.12 -12.10 -3.93
CA THR A 558 -8.92 -12.88 -2.97
C THR A 558 -9.32 -12.07 -1.74
N CYS A 559 -8.43 -11.19 -1.24
CA CYS A 559 -8.75 -10.30 -0.13
C CYS A 559 -9.93 -9.37 -0.46
N PHE A 560 -10.02 -8.86 -1.69
CA PHE A 560 -11.14 -8.04 -2.16
C PHE A 560 -12.39 -8.85 -2.47
N SER A 561 -12.26 -10.16 -2.67
CA SER A 561 -13.42 -11.06 -2.82
C SER A 561 -14.07 -11.41 -1.48
N LEU A 562 -13.37 -11.19 -0.36
CA LEU A 562 -13.89 -11.42 0.98
C LEU A 562 -14.88 -10.34 1.41
N SER A 563 -14.96 -9.19 0.70
CA SER A 563 -15.77 -8.03 1.07
C SER A 563 -16.40 -7.27 -0.10
N ALA A 564 -17.63 -6.84 0.11
CA ALA A 564 -18.37 -5.94 -0.79
C ALA A 564 -17.83 -4.51 -0.74
N TRP A 565 -17.05 -4.16 0.30
CA TRP A 565 -16.45 -2.84 0.46
C TRP A 565 -14.93 -2.89 0.26
N PRO A 566 -14.34 -1.93 -0.48
CA PRO A 566 -12.88 -1.86 -0.64
C PRO A 566 -12.13 -1.83 0.70
N THR A 567 -12.70 -1.20 1.73
CA THR A 567 -12.12 -1.14 3.08
C THR A 567 -12.03 -2.50 3.75
N GLY A 568 -13.00 -3.40 3.54
CA GLY A 568 -12.94 -4.76 4.08
C GLY A 568 -11.90 -5.60 3.34
N GLY A 569 -11.75 -5.41 2.03
CA GLY A 569 -10.66 -6.02 1.26
C GLY A 569 -9.27 -5.56 1.67
N ILE A 570 -9.10 -4.26 1.97
CA ILE A 570 -7.87 -3.72 2.55
C ILE A 570 -7.59 -4.35 3.92
N ALA A 571 -8.60 -4.46 4.80
CA ALA A 571 -8.43 -5.09 6.11
C ALA A 571 -8.04 -6.57 5.98
N ALA A 572 -8.69 -7.33 5.10
CA ALA A 572 -8.38 -8.73 4.83
C ALA A 572 -6.97 -8.92 4.24
N ARG A 573 -6.48 -7.95 3.45
CA ARG A 573 -5.11 -7.91 2.95
C ARG A 573 -4.11 -7.64 4.08
N ASN A 574 -4.37 -6.66 4.93
CA ASN A 574 -3.52 -6.34 6.08
C ASN A 574 -3.46 -7.49 7.08
N GLN A 575 -4.53 -8.27 7.25
CA GLN A 575 -4.53 -9.47 8.08
C GLN A 575 -3.50 -10.53 7.65
N MET A 576 -3.12 -10.59 6.37
CA MET A 576 -2.05 -11.49 5.92
C MET A 576 -0.70 -11.07 6.50
N ASP A 577 -0.43 -9.77 6.58
CA ASP A 577 0.78 -9.22 7.19
C ASP A 577 0.73 -9.28 8.73
N GLU A 578 -0.36 -8.78 9.31
CA GLU A 578 -0.50 -8.62 10.75
C GLU A 578 -0.60 -9.95 11.50
N ILE A 579 -1.24 -10.97 10.89
CA ILE A 579 -1.57 -12.26 11.52
C ILE A 579 -1.06 -13.43 10.66
N GLY A 580 -1.31 -13.43 9.34
CA GLY A 580 -0.97 -14.54 8.45
C GLY A 580 0.49 -14.95 8.52
N PHE A 581 1.43 -14.02 8.31
CA PHE A 581 2.86 -14.33 8.35
C PHE A 581 3.40 -14.72 9.74
N LYS A 582 2.70 -14.35 10.82
CA LYS A 582 3.05 -14.72 12.20
C LYS A 582 2.51 -16.10 12.59
N HIS A 583 1.45 -16.57 11.94
CA HIS A 583 0.72 -17.78 12.29
C HIS A 583 0.57 -18.72 11.08
N PRO A 584 1.44 -19.74 10.92
CA PRO A 584 1.46 -20.60 9.73
C PRO A 584 0.12 -21.27 9.39
N TYR A 585 -0.70 -21.63 10.39
CA TYR A 585 -2.02 -22.21 10.16
C TYR A 585 -3.01 -21.23 9.52
N VAL A 586 -2.92 -19.94 9.86
CA VAL A 586 -3.73 -18.87 9.23
C VAL A 586 -3.29 -18.69 7.78
N LEU A 587 -1.98 -18.63 7.53
CA LEU A 587 -1.44 -18.48 6.17
C LEU A 587 -1.83 -19.65 5.26
N HIS A 588 -1.76 -20.89 5.78
CA HIS A 588 -2.23 -22.06 5.04
C HIS A 588 -3.73 -21.97 4.73
N LEU A 589 -4.58 -21.46 5.61
CA LEU A 589 -6.01 -21.27 5.32
C LEU A 589 -6.25 -20.17 4.29
N MET A 590 -5.49 -19.07 4.34
CA MET A 590 -5.53 -18.02 3.32
C MET A 590 -5.16 -18.57 1.94
N PHE A 591 -4.11 -19.39 1.86
CA PHE A 591 -3.71 -20.06 0.63
C PHE A 591 -4.73 -21.09 0.15
N ALA A 592 -5.32 -21.87 1.06
CA ALA A 592 -6.39 -22.80 0.70
C ALA A 592 -7.60 -22.06 0.08
N PHE A 593 -8.02 -20.95 0.68
CA PHE A 593 -9.13 -20.16 0.17
C PHE A 593 -8.80 -19.49 -1.17
N THR A 594 -7.58 -18.98 -1.30
CA THR A 594 -7.07 -18.39 -2.55
C THR A 594 -7.03 -19.40 -3.68
N ALA A 595 -6.58 -20.62 -3.41
CA ALA A 595 -6.55 -21.68 -4.40
C ALA A 595 -7.96 -21.99 -4.91
N LEU A 596 -8.98 -22.01 -4.04
CA LEU A 596 -10.37 -22.15 -4.46
C LEU A 596 -10.87 -20.96 -5.28
N HIS A 597 -10.46 -19.74 -4.93
CA HIS A 597 -10.78 -18.56 -5.72
C HIS A 597 -10.15 -18.63 -7.12
N LEU A 598 -8.89 -19.05 -7.23
CA LEU A 598 -8.23 -19.33 -8.51
C LEU A 598 -8.94 -20.43 -9.30
N ALA A 599 -9.40 -21.50 -8.63
CA ALA A 599 -10.17 -22.57 -9.26
C ALA A 599 -11.50 -22.06 -9.85
N HIS A 600 -12.12 -21.07 -9.20
CA HIS A 600 -13.31 -20.38 -9.71
C HIS A 600 -12.98 -19.46 -10.89
N CYS A 601 -11.94 -18.62 -10.78
CA CYS A 601 -11.53 -17.68 -11.83
C CYS A 601 -10.91 -18.36 -13.06
N ARG A 602 -10.33 -19.56 -12.89
CA ARG A 602 -9.61 -20.31 -13.94
C ARG A 602 -10.15 -21.75 -14.05
N PRO A 603 -11.36 -21.95 -14.61
CA PRO A 603 -11.99 -23.27 -14.68
C PRO A 603 -11.15 -24.34 -15.38
N HIS A 604 -10.29 -23.95 -16.32
CA HIS A 604 -9.39 -24.84 -17.06
C HIS A 604 -8.27 -25.46 -16.21
N ARG A 605 -7.99 -24.91 -15.01
CA ARG A 605 -7.02 -25.44 -14.02
C ARG A 605 -7.69 -25.78 -12.69
N ARG A 606 -9.01 -25.98 -12.69
CA ARG A 606 -9.80 -26.19 -11.46
C ARG A 606 -9.29 -27.35 -10.62
N GLU A 607 -9.03 -28.51 -11.22
CA GLU A 607 -8.60 -29.72 -10.49
C GLU A 607 -7.26 -29.51 -9.78
N GLU A 608 -6.31 -28.84 -10.44
CA GLU A 608 -5.00 -28.51 -9.88
C GLU A 608 -5.13 -27.59 -8.66
N TYR A 609 -5.91 -26.51 -8.77
CA TYR A 609 -6.08 -25.57 -7.68
C TYR A 609 -6.91 -26.12 -6.53
N VAL A 610 -7.88 -27.01 -6.79
CA VAL A 610 -8.60 -27.73 -5.73
C VAL A 610 -7.64 -28.65 -4.96
N ALA A 611 -6.77 -29.39 -5.63
CA ALA A 611 -5.77 -30.22 -4.96
C ALA A 611 -4.79 -29.39 -4.11
N THR A 612 -4.38 -28.22 -4.61
CA THR A 612 -3.58 -27.26 -3.84
C THR A 612 -4.35 -26.76 -2.61
N ALA A 613 -5.63 -26.42 -2.78
CA ALA A 613 -6.48 -25.97 -1.68
C ALA A 613 -6.56 -27.01 -0.56
N ASP A 614 -6.79 -28.28 -0.93
CA ASP A 614 -6.90 -29.38 0.02
C ASP A 614 -5.59 -29.61 0.79
N ARG A 615 -4.45 -29.58 0.10
CA ARG A 615 -3.12 -29.70 0.72
C ARG A 615 -2.87 -28.62 1.77
N HIS A 616 -3.17 -27.36 1.44
CA HIS A 616 -3.00 -26.25 2.39
C HIS A 616 -4.03 -26.33 3.54
N TYR A 617 -5.27 -26.73 3.26
CA TYR A 617 -6.32 -26.88 4.26
C TYR A 617 -6.00 -27.97 5.29
N GLU A 618 -5.57 -29.16 4.86
CA GLU A 618 -5.16 -30.25 5.76
C GLU A 618 -3.99 -29.83 6.66
N ARG A 619 -2.98 -29.19 6.06
CA ARG A 619 -1.81 -28.67 6.79
C ARG A 619 -2.22 -27.66 7.86
N ALA A 620 -3.15 -26.76 7.55
CA ALA A 620 -3.67 -25.80 8.51
C ALA A 620 -4.41 -26.47 9.68
N LEU A 621 -5.26 -27.47 9.40
CA LEU A 621 -6.04 -28.13 10.46
C LEU A 621 -5.14 -28.89 11.44
N ILE A 622 -4.06 -29.52 10.96
CA ILE A 622 -3.06 -30.19 11.83
C ILE A 622 -2.45 -29.19 12.81
N LEU A 623 -2.13 -27.99 12.34
CA LEU A 623 -1.50 -26.93 13.13
C LEU A 623 -2.48 -26.20 14.05
N LEU A 624 -3.75 -26.05 13.63
CA LEU A 624 -4.79 -25.33 14.36
C LEU A 624 -5.39 -26.16 15.51
N THR A 625 -5.60 -27.46 15.30
CA THR A 625 -6.27 -28.36 16.27
C THR A 625 -5.73 -28.28 17.71
N PRO A 626 -4.41 -28.32 17.98
CA PRO A 626 -3.89 -28.25 19.36
C PRO A 626 -4.05 -26.87 20.01
N LEU A 627 -4.25 -25.81 19.23
CA LEU A 627 -4.37 -24.43 19.72
C LEU A 627 -5.79 -24.10 20.17
N ILE A 628 -6.80 -24.75 19.60
CA ILE A 628 -8.22 -24.55 19.98
C ILE A 628 -8.47 -24.91 21.45
N SER A 629 -7.71 -25.85 22.02
CA SER A 629 -7.85 -26.25 23.42
C SER A 629 -7.12 -25.36 24.43
N ASN A 630 -6.28 -24.42 23.98
CA ASN A 630 -5.43 -23.55 24.82
C ASN A 630 -5.50 -22.08 24.36
N LEU A 631 -6.70 -21.49 24.40
CA LEU A 631 -6.91 -20.08 24.03
C LEU A 631 -6.36 -19.13 25.10
N ASP A 632 -5.54 -18.16 24.68
CA ASP A 632 -4.99 -17.11 25.52
C ASP A 632 -5.07 -15.73 24.81
N PRO A 633 -4.85 -14.60 25.50
CA PRO A 633 -4.92 -13.27 24.88
C PRO A 633 -3.94 -12.99 23.73
N GLU A 634 -2.91 -13.81 23.54
CA GLU A 634 -1.87 -13.66 22.50
C GLU A 634 -2.23 -14.44 21.22
N ASN A 635 -2.91 -15.59 21.34
CA ASN A 635 -3.27 -16.44 20.21
C ASN A 635 -4.73 -16.31 19.74
N CYS A 636 -5.58 -15.66 20.53
CA CYS A 636 -7.02 -15.69 20.32
C CYS A 636 -7.47 -15.00 19.02
N ASP A 637 -6.86 -13.87 18.64
CA ASP A 637 -7.17 -13.16 17.39
C ASP A 637 -6.82 -14.02 16.16
N ALA A 638 -5.69 -14.73 16.20
CA ALA A 638 -5.24 -15.60 15.12
C ALA A 638 -6.09 -16.87 14.99
N VAL A 639 -6.49 -17.47 16.12
CA VAL A 639 -7.41 -18.63 16.11
C VAL A 639 -8.80 -18.23 15.62
N LEU A 640 -9.29 -17.03 15.98
CA LEU A 640 -10.58 -16.53 15.49
C LEU A 640 -10.57 -16.34 13.97
N LEU A 641 -9.51 -15.72 13.44
CA LEU A 641 -9.33 -15.56 11.99
C LEU A 641 -9.23 -16.92 11.29
N ALA A 642 -8.52 -17.88 11.87
CA ALA A 642 -8.43 -19.24 11.33
C ALA A 642 -9.81 -19.92 11.25
N VAL A 643 -10.63 -19.83 12.30
CA VAL A 643 -11.99 -20.38 12.29
C VAL A 643 -12.84 -19.74 11.19
N GLN A 644 -12.74 -18.42 11.00
CA GLN A 644 -13.43 -17.72 9.93
C GLN A 644 -12.98 -18.18 8.53
N LEU A 645 -11.66 -18.34 8.31
CA LEU A 645 -11.13 -18.83 7.05
C LEU A 645 -11.52 -20.29 6.78
N VAL A 646 -11.64 -21.14 7.80
CA VAL A 646 -12.17 -22.51 7.64
C VAL A 646 -13.59 -22.48 7.07
N CYS A 647 -14.44 -21.55 7.52
CA CYS A 647 -15.77 -21.35 6.93
C CYS A 647 -15.68 -20.95 5.46
N PHE A 648 -14.85 -19.96 5.13
CA PHE A 648 -14.69 -19.46 3.76
C PHE A 648 -14.14 -20.53 2.81
N VAL A 649 -13.12 -21.29 3.22
CA VAL A 649 -12.60 -22.43 2.44
C VAL A 649 -13.71 -23.44 2.18
N SER A 650 -14.50 -23.76 3.20
CA SER A 650 -15.55 -24.75 3.10
C SER A 650 -16.73 -24.28 2.23
N TRP A 651 -17.08 -22.98 2.25
CA TRP A 651 -18.06 -22.41 1.32
C TRP A 651 -17.53 -22.35 -0.12
N GLY A 652 -16.26 -21.96 -0.28
CA GLY A 652 -15.57 -21.86 -1.58
C GLY A 652 -15.42 -23.19 -2.31
N ARG A 653 -15.46 -24.33 -1.59
CA ARG A 653 -15.55 -25.67 -2.21
C ARG A 653 -16.88 -25.90 -2.93
N GLY A 654 -17.92 -25.15 -2.57
CA GLY A 654 -19.26 -25.25 -3.11
C GLY A 654 -20.08 -26.41 -2.52
N PRO A 655 -21.39 -26.45 -2.82
CA PRO A 655 -22.30 -27.44 -2.26
C PRO A 655 -21.96 -28.87 -2.69
N GLN A 656 -21.97 -29.81 -1.75
CA GLN A 656 -21.77 -31.23 -2.00
C GLN A 656 -23.10 -31.99 -2.00
N PRO A 657 -23.27 -33.03 -2.85
CA PRO A 657 -24.49 -33.82 -2.88
C PRO A 657 -24.87 -34.37 -1.50
N GLY A 658 -26.05 -34.00 -1.00
CA GLY A 658 -26.54 -34.44 0.31
C GLY A 658 -26.09 -33.59 1.50
N GLU A 659 -25.38 -32.47 1.29
CA GLU A 659 -24.96 -31.52 2.33
C GLU A 659 -25.60 -30.13 2.14
N TYR A 660 -26.47 -29.74 3.07
CA TYR A 660 -27.30 -28.54 2.96
C TYR A 660 -26.97 -27.50 4.03
N LEU A 661 -25.68 -27.27 4.31
CA LEU A 661 -25.11 -26.44 5.39
C LEU A 661 -25.61 -26.83 6.79
N ALA A 662 -26.85 -26.54 7.17
CA ALA A 662 -27.33 -26.79 8.53
C ALA A 662 -27.79 -28.24 8.76
N PHE A 663 -28.03 -29.01 7.68
CA PHE A 663 -28.45 -30.42 7.73
C PHE A 663 -27.94 -31.21 6.52
N GLY A 664 -27.97 -32.55 6.61
CA GLY A 664 -27.61 -33.44 5.51
C GLY A 664 -28.72 -34.44 5.19
N ARG A 665 -28.64 -35.09 4.02
CA ARG A 665 -29.62 -36.09 3.56
C ARG A 665 -29.55 -37.39 4.38
N ASP A 666 -28.34 -37.93 4.52
CA ASP A 666 -28.12 -39.26 5.13
C ASP A 666 -27.15 -39.21 6.33
N LYS A 667 -26.35 -38.14 6.43
CA LYS A 667 -25.38 -37.92 7.51
C LYS A 667 -25.66 -36.57 8.18
N ARG A 668 -25.26 -36.45 9.45
CA ARG A 668 -25.29 -35.16 10.15
C ARG A 668 -24.38 -34.17 9.42
N SER A 669 -24.79 -32.91 9.40
CA SER A 669 -23.94 -31.86 8.83
C SER A 669 -22.71 -31.61 9.70
N ASP A 670 -21.53 -31.73 9.10
CA ASP A 670 -20.24 -31.41 9.74
C ASP A 670 -20.14 -29.94 10.14
N TRP A 671 -20.93 -29.07 9.49
CA TRP A 671 -21.03 -27.65 9.81
C TRP A 671 -21.62 -27.38 11.20
N LEU A 672 -22.43 -28.28 11.75
CA LEU A 672 -22.95 -28.13 13.11
C LEU A 672 -21.83 -28.13 14.16
N ILE A 673 -20.79 -28.94 13.94
CA ILE A 673 -19.62 -29.00 14.81
C ILE A 673 -18.88 -27.66 14.76
N LEU A 674 -18.76 -27.09 13.57
CA LEU A 674 -18.12 -25.80 13.34
C LEU A 674 -18.92 -24.63 13.97
N PHE A 675 -20.25 -24.60 13.83
CA PHE A 675 -21.09 -23.58 14.48
C PHE A 675 -21.12 -23.71 16.02
N ARG A 676 -21.10 -24.94 16.55
CA ARG A 676 -20.93 -25.20 17.98
C ARG A 676 -19.55 -24.74 18.48
N GLY A 677 -18.50 -24.95 17.68
CA GLY A 677 -17.16 -24.42 17.92
C GLY A 677 -17.15 -22.89 18.00
N ILE A 678 -17.77 -22.20 17.04
CA ILE A 678 -17.91 -20.73 17.03
C ILE A 678 -18.66 -20.22 18.27
N ARG A 679 -19.74 -20.92 18.69
CA ARG A 679 -20.50 -20.59 19.91
C ARG A 679 -19.65 -20.75 21.17
N ALA A 680 -18.89 -21.84 21.27
CA ALA A 680 -17.98 -22.10 22.39
C ALA A 680 -16.87 -21.05 22.45
N SER A 681 -16.22 -20.77 21.31
CA SER A 681 -15.20 -19.72 21.18
C SER A 681 -15.75 -18.35 21.59
N ARG A 682 -16.93 -17.93 21.09
CA ARG A 682 -17.54 -16.65 21.45
C ARG A 682 -17.79 -16.51 22.95
N SER A 683 -18.25 -17.58 23.61
CA SER A 683 -18.45 -17.57 25.07
C SER A 683 -17.13 -17.47 25.86
N SER A 684 -16.02 -17.96 25.29
CA SER A 684 -14.66 -17.76 25.81
C SER A 684 -14.13 -16.35 25.51
N PHE A 685 -14.49 -15.76 24.37
CA PHE A 685 -14.13 -14.40 23.97
C PHE A 685 -14.89 -13.32 24.74
N GLU A 686 -16.18 -13.50 25.03
CA GLU A 686 -16.96 -12.59 25.90
C GLU A 686 -16.38 -12.52 27.32
N ARG A 687 -15.70 -13.59 27.78
CA ARG A 687 -14.93 -13.60 29.04
C ARG A 687 -13.59 -12.85 28.94
N LEU A 688 -12.92 -12.89 27.78
CA LEU A 688 -11.66 -12.19 27.51
C LEU A 688 -11.86 -10.70 27.17
N GLU A 689 -12.99 -10.33 26.55
CA GLU A 689 -13.40 -8.95 26.25
C GLU A 689 -13.69 -8.13 27.53
N HIS A 690 -14.07 -8.78 28.64
CA HIS A 690 -14.25 -8.10 29.92
C HIS A 690 -12.94 -7.49 30.45
N ASP A 691 -11.79 -8.09 30.11
CA ASP A 691 -10.46 -7.65 30.55
C ASP A 691 -9.69 -6.80 29.53
N ARG A 692 -10.18 -6.65 28.28
CA ARG A 692 -9.44 -5.95 27.22
C ARG A 692 -10.29 -4.93 26.47
N LYS A 693 -10.54 -3.79 27.12
CA LYS A 693 -11.37 -2.68 26.58
C LYS A 693 -10.79 -1.89 25.38
N ASN A 694 -9.73 -2.36 24.70
CA ASN A 694 -9.10 -1.66 23.56
C ASN A 694 -8.46 -2.62 22.54
N SER A 695 -9.22 -3.51 21.89
CA SER A 695 -8.75 -4.19 20.66
C SER A 695 -9.39 -3.57 19.42
N PRO A 696 -8.61 -3.10 18.42
CA PRO A 696 -9.13 -2.59 17.13
C PRO A 696 -9.81 -3.67 16.27
N ALA A 697 -9.48 -4.94 16.46
CA ALA A 697 -10.00 -6.05 15.64
C ALA A 697 -11.51 -6.28 15.83
N ALA A 698 -12.11 -5.81 16.93
CA ALA A 698 -13.53 -5.96 17.23
C ALA A 698 -14.39 -4.71 16.90
N ARG A 699 -13.79 -3.61 16.41
CA ARG A 699 -14.50 -2.33 16.14
C ARG A 699 -14.72 -2.04 14.66
N GLY A 700 -14.87 -3.08 13.84
CA GLY A 700 -15.49 -2.92 12.52
C GLY A 700 -17.01 -3.01 12.65
N ILE A 701 -17.72 -1.92 12.94
CA ILE A 701 -19.12 -1.84 12.48
C ILE A 701 -19.01 -1.78 10.97
N GLY A 702 -19.10 -2.95 10.32
CA GLY A 702 -19.09 -3.06 8.88
C GLY A 702 -20.17 -2.15 8.32
N ARG A 703 -19.90 -1.48 7.20
CA ARG A 703 -20.96 -0.77 6.49
C ARG A 703 -22.02 -1.82 6.10
N PRO A 704 -23.32 -1.53 6.25
CA PRO A 704 -24.36 -2.46 5.82
C PRO A 704 -24.11 -2.85 4.38
N LEU A 705 -24.19 -4.14 4.04
CA LEU A 705 -24.16 -4.56 2.64
C LEU A 705 -25.17 -3.70 1.87
N PRO A 706 -24.86 -3.25 0.63
CA PRO A 706 -25.84 -2.55 -0.18
C PRO A 706 -27.16 -3.33 -0.18
N THR A 707 -28.26 -2.67 0.13
CA THR A 707 -29.56 -3.32 0.20
C THR A 707 -29.87 -3.83 -1.20
N GLN A 708 -29.87 -5.15 -1.38
CA GLN A 708 -30.58 -5.76 -2.49
C GLN A 708 -32.07 -5.44 -2.33
N GLU A 709 -32.85 -5.60 -3.40
CA GLU A 709 -34.30 -5.43 -3.39
C GLU A 709 -34.91 -5.99 -2.10
N VAL A 710 -35.58 -5.14 -1.32
CA VAL A 710 -36.24 -5.55 -0.07
C VAL A 710 -37.33 -6.55 -0.43
N PRO A 711 -37.34 -7.77 0.11
CA PRO A 711 -38.37 -8.74 -0.25
C PRO A 711 -39.76 -8.20 0.11
N ASP A 712 -40.63 -8.00 -0.88
CA ASP A 712 -41.96 -7.45 -0.61
C ASP A 712 -42.69 -8.26 0.45
N GLN A 713 -43.27 -7.54 1.42
CA GLN A 713 -44.11 -8.07 2.48
C GLN A 713 -43.41 -9.13 3.36
N TYR A 714 -42.07 -9.10 3.47
CA TYR A 714 -41.35 -10.08 4.32
C TYR A 714 -41.85 -10.09 5.77
N GLU A 715 -42.23 -8.92 6.31
CA GLU A 715 -42.76 -8.79 7.67
C GLU A 715 -44.03 -9.63 7.84
N GLN A 716 -44.98 -9.51 6.90
CA GLN A 716 -46.22 -10.27 6.89
C GLN A 716 -45.95 -11.78 6.75
N HIS A 717 -45.04 -12.17 5.86
CA HIS A 717 -44.69 -13.58 5.68
C HIS A 717 -44.00 -14.20 6.91
N LEU A 718 -43.22 -13.41 7.66
CA LEU A 718 -42.63 -13.85 8.93
C LEU A 718 -43.66 -13.89 10.07
N ASP A 719 -44.64 -12.98 10.07
CA ASP A 719 -45.78 -13.02 10.99
C ASP A 719 -46.63 -14.28 10.76
N ASP A 720 -47.00 -14.57 9.51
CA ASP A 720 -47.72 -15.77 9.11
C ASP A 720 -46.95 -17.05 9.49
N LEU A 721 -45.63 -17.06 9.26
CA LEU A 721 -44.75 -18.16 9.67
C LEU A 721 -44.78 -18.34 11.19
N LYS A 722 -44.68 -17.27 11.97
CA LYS A 722 -44.68 -17.33 13.44
C LYS A 722 -45.99 -17.87 13.97
N GLU A 723 -47.13 -17.48 13.40
CA GLU A 723 -48.44 -18.02 13.77
C GLU A 723 -48.57 -19.50 13.44
N HIS A 724 -48.11 -19.91 12.25
CA HIS A 724 -48.11 -21.30 11.84
C HIS A 724 -47.25 -22.17 12.75
N VAL A 725 -46.03 -21.73 13.06
CA VAL A 725 -45.11 -22.39 13.99
C VAL A 725 -45.74 -22.51 15.38
N LYS A 726 -46.33 -21.43 15.89
CA LYS A 726 -47.04 -21.45 17.19
C LYS A 726 -48.18 -22.46 17.20
N PHE A 727 -48.92 -22.60 16.11
CA PHE A 727 -50.04 -23.52 16.01
C PHE A 727 -49.57 -24.98 15.92
N MET A 728 -48.63 -25.27 15.03
CA MET A 728 -48.15 -26.62 14.76
C MET A 728 -47.26 -27.18 15.88
N SER A 729 -46.39 -26.35 16.45
CA SER A 729 -45.44 -26.80 17.49
C SER A 729 -46.04 -26.78 18.90
N LYS A 730 -47.26 -26.24 19.11
CA LYS A 730 -47.85 -25.93 20.44
C LYS A 730 -47.73 -27.02 21.51
N ASN A 731 -47.88 -28.28 21.11
CA ASN A 731 -47.88 -29.44 22.00
C ASN A 731 -46.64 -30.34 21.80
N THR A 732 -45.62 -29.84 21.12
CA THR A 732 -44.36 -30.55 20.88
C THR A 732 -43.30 -30.05 21.87
N SER A 733 -42.31 -30.89 22.17
CA SER A 733 -41.15 -30.49 22.98
C SER A 733 -40.31 -29.38 22.31
N GLY A 734 -40.50 -29.15 21.01
CA GLY A 734 -39.82 -28.15 20.21
C GLY A 734 -40.48 -26.77 20.15
N TYR A 735 -41.61 -26.56 20.84
CA TYR A 735 -42.37 -25.30 20.74
C TYR A 735 -41.53 -24.05 21.02
N GLU A 736 -40.79 -24.05 22.15
CA GLU A 736 -40.00 -22.89 22.56
C GLU A 736 -38.82 -22.65 21.60
N SER A 737 -38.16 -23.71 21.17
CA SER A 737 -37.02 -23.62 20.25
C SER A 737 -37.43 -23.16 18.85
N ASP A 738 -38.59 -23.60 18.34
CA ASP A 738 -39.11 -23.17 17.03
C ASP A 738 -39.56 -21.69 17.05
N VAL A 739 -40.29 -21.26 18.08
CA VAL A 739 -40.73 -19.86 18.21
C VAL A 739 -39.52 -18.93 18.37
N GLN A 740 -38.54 -19.32 19.17
CA GLN A 740 -37.30 -18.56 19.33
C GLN A 740 -36.52 -18.46 18.01
N ALA A 741 -36.48 -19.54 17.21
CA ALA A 741 -35.80 -19.52 15.92
C ALA A 741 -36.45 -18.52 14.94
N VAL A 742 -37.78 -18.40 14.93
CA VAL A 742 -38.49 -17.39 14.13
C VAL A 742 -38.26 -15.98 14.66
N ASP A 743 -38.19 -15.79 15.97
CA ASP A 743 -37.91 -14.47 16.58
C ASP A 743 -36.51 -13.97 16.24
N ILE A 744 -35.50 -14.84 16.34
CA ILE A 744 -34.14 -14.52 15.90
C ILE A 744 -34.13 -14.26 14.40
N LEU A 745 -34.88 -15.03 13.61
CA LEU A 745 -34.95 -14.82 12.16
C LEU A 745 -35.50 -13.44 11.82
N ARG A 746 -36.60 -13.02 12.47
CA ARG A 746 -37.18 -11.68 12.27
C ARG A 746 -36.19 -10.58 12.63
N GLU A 747 -35.50 -10.71 13.76
CA GLU A 747 -34.44 -9.77 14.14
C GLU A 747 -33.36 -9.65 13.05
N MET A 748 -32.97 -10.77 12.41
CA MET A 748 -32.00 -10.76 11.30
C MET A 748 -32.53 -10.05 10.05
N TYR A 749 -33.80 -10.27 9.69
CA TYR A 749 -34.44 -9.54 8.59
C TYR A 749 -34.51 -8.04 8.87
N ASP A 750 -34.97 -7.65 10.06
CA ASP A 750 -35.11 -6.25 10.44
C ASP A 750 -33.75 -5.56 10.46
N ASN A 751 -32.71 -6.20 11.01
CA ASN A 751 -31.37 -5.66 11.01
C ASN A 751 -30.82 -5.47 9.58
N ARG A 752 -31.06 -6.46 8.71
CA ARG A 752 -30.58 -6.44 7.33
C ARG A 752 -31.24 -5.35 6.50
N TYR A 753 -32.56 -5.20 6.60
CA TYR A 753 -33.35 -4.35 5.70
C TYR A 753 -33.68 -2.96 6.27
N HIS A 754 -33.52 -2.73 7.58
CA HIS A 754 -33.60 -1.40 8.21
C HIS A 754 -32.24 -0.74 8.49
N GLY A 755 -31.14 -1.34 8.02
CA GLY A 755 -29.84 -0.67 7.89
C GLY A 755 -28.98 -0.63 9.15
N THR A 756 -29.15 -1.56 10.09
CA THR A 756 -28.32 -1.67 11.31
C THR A 756 -27.24 -2.75 11.22
N ASP A 757 -27.17 -3.48 10.11
CA ASP A 757 -26.29 -4.62 9.89
C ASP A 757 -24.89 -4.26 9.36
N GLY A 758 -23.91 -5.10 9.65
CA GLY A 758 -22.60 -5.14 8.99
C GLY A 758 -22.59 -6.09 7.79
N GLU A 759 -21.43 -6.67 7.48
CA GLU A 759 -21.20 -7.26 6.16
C GLU A 759 -21.50 -8.76 6.03
N TYR A 760 -21.19 -9.60 7.02
CA TYR A 760 -21.50 -11.06 7.00
C TYR A 760 -22.17 -11.57 8.28
N HIS A 761 -22.22 -10.74 9.33
CA HIS A 761 -22.56 -11.18 10.68
C HIS A 761 -24.03 -11.59 10.84
N VAL A 762 -24.94 -11.02 10.05
CA VAL A 762 -26.37 -11.33 10.14
C VAL A 762 -26.77 -12.59 9.35
N SER A 763 -26.14 -12.86 8.20
CA SER A 763 -26.52 -14.01 7.36
C SER A 763 -26.13 -15.37 7.92
N PHE A 764 -25.12 -15.48 8.79
CA PHE A 764 -24.83 -16.72 9.55
C PHE A 764 -25.12 -16.59 11.05
N GLY A 765 -25.44 -15.37 11.50
CA GLY A 765 -25.87 -15.01 12.86
C GLY A 765 -26.93 -15.94 13.42
N TRP A 766 -27.90 -16.26 12.58
CA TRP A 766 -29.01 -17.12 12.92
C TRP A 766 -28.57 -18.55 13.30
N LEU A 767 -27.68 -19.17 12.53
CA LEU A 767 -27.31 -20.59 12.68
C LEU A 767 -26.58 -20.90 13.99
N TYR A 768 -25.78 -19.98 14.52
CA TYR A 768 -25.14 -20.18 15.83
C TYR A 768 -25.97 -19.66 17.01
N ARG A 769 -27.09 -18.94 16.77
CA ARG A 769 -28.01 -18.42 17.81
C ARG A 769 -29.23 -19.31 18.06
N VAL A 770 -29.65 -20.12 17.09
CA VAL A 770 -30.71 -21.12 17.30
C VAL A 770 -30.25 -22.24 18.25
N THR A 771 -31.20 -22.86 18.97
CA THR A 771 -30.88 -23.84 20.01
C THR A 771 -30.36 -25.15 19.44
N ASP A 772 -29.63 -25.93 20.25
CA ASP A 772 -29.17 -27.26 19.85
C ASP A 772 -30.33 -28.22 19.57
N ASP A 773 -31.45 -28.10 20.30
CA ASP A 773 -32.69 -28.85 20.06
C ASP A 773 -33.26 -28.57 18.66
N PHE A 774 -33.33 -27.29 18.26
CA PHE A 774 -33.78 -26.91 16.92
C PHE A 774 -32.89 -27.52 15.83
N LEU A 775 -31.57 -27.41 15.98
CA LEU A 775 -30.60 -27.94 15.01
C LEU A 775 -30.66 -29.47 14.92
N GLU A 776 -30.88 -30.17 16.04
CA GLU A 776 -31.02 -31.63 16.03
C GLU A 776 -32.30 -32.09 15.35
N ARG A 777 -33.42 -31.38 15.52
CA ARG A 777 -34.66 -31.66 14.78
C ARG A 777 -34.56 -31.32 13.29
N LEU A 778 -33.83 -30.25 12.94
CA LEU A 778 -33.52 -29.93 11.54
C LEU A 778 -32.70 -31.05 10.88
N GLN A 779 -31.74 -31.65 11.58
CA GLN A 779 -30.99 -32.83 11.10
C GLN A 779 -31.86 -34.08 10.93
N GLN A 780 -32.96 -34.18 11.68
CA GLN A 780 -33.94 -35.27 11.58
C GLN A 780 -35.03 -35.00 10.53
N HIS A 781 -34.89 -33.92 9.75
CA HIS A 781 -35.85 -33.50 8.73
C HIS A 781 -37.24 -33.21 9.28
N ASP A 782 -37.32 -32.70 10.51
CA ASP A 782 -38.57 -32.20 11.07
C ASP A 782 -39.13 -31.08 10.16
N PRO A 783 -40.37 -31.20 9.66
CA PRO A 783 -40.94 -30.23 8.72
C PRO A 783 -40.94 -28.79 9.24
N ILE A 784 -41.12 -28.57 10.55
CA ILE A 784 -41.21 -27.21 11.10
C ILE A 784 -39.84 -26.49 11.07
N PRO A 785 -38.75 -27.05 11.64
CA PRO A 785 -37.42 -26.51 11.44
C PRO A 785 -37.02 -26.34 9.98
N MET A 786 -37.41 -27.26 9.09
CA MET A 786 -37.09 -27.15 7.66
C MET A 786 -37.81 -25.98 6.97
N ILE A 787 -39.07 -25.69 7.33
CA ILE A 787 -39.79 -24.51 6.84
C ILE A 787 -39.09 -23.24 7.33
N ILE A 788 -38.77 -23.15 8.61
CA ILE A 788 -38.07 -21.98 9.18
C ILE A 788 -36.70 -21.81 8.49
N TYR A 789 -35.99 -22.92 8.24
CA TYR A 789 -34.72 -22.91 7.53
C TYR A 789 -34.86 -22.41 6.08
N ALA A 790 -35.94 -22.75 5.38
CA ALA A 790 -36.21 -22.22 4.04
C ALA A 790 -36.36 -20.68 4.04
N TYR A 791 -36.97 -20.10 5.06
CA TYR A 791 -37.06 -18.64 5.22
C TYR A 791 -35.72 -18.02 5.58
N PHE A 792 -34.84 -18.74 6.27
CA PHE A 792 -33.45 -18.33 6.46
C PHE A 792 -32.63 -18.35 5.14
N VAL A 793 -32.87 -19.30 4.23
CA VAL A 793 -32.18 -19.36 2.92
C VAL A 793 -32.41 -18.09 2.09
N VAL A 794 -33.54 -17.42 2.26
CA VAL A 794 -33.80 -16.11 1.63
C VAL A 794 -32.82 -15.03 2.12
N LEU A 795 -32.35 -15.07 3.37
CA LEU A 795 -31.27 -14.19 3.84
C LEU A 795 -29.90 -14.60 3.27
N VAL A 796 -29.67 -15.89 3.08
CA VAL A 796 -28.44 -16.42 2.46
C VAL A 796 -28.32 -15.96 1.00
N ARG A 797 -29.44 -15.71 0.30
CA ARG A 797 -29.46 -15.22 -1.08
C ARG A 797 -28.69 -13.92 -1.28
N VAL A 798 -28.65 -13.06 -0.26
CA VAL A 798 -27.87 -11.83 -0.27
C VAL A 798 -26.38 -12.11 -0.43
N LEU A 799 -25.91 -13.22 0.13
CA LEU A 799 -24.50 -13.60 0.09
C LEU A 799 -24.08 -14.18 -1.26
N GLU A 800 -24.99 -14.56 -2.16
CA GLU A 800 -24.62 -15.05 -3.50
C GLU A 800 -23.97 -13.99 -4.40
N GLN A 801 -23.90 -12.73 -3.95
CA GLN A 801 -23.03 -11.72 -4.55
C GLN A 801 -21.54 -12.08 -4.41
N PHE A 802 -21.19 -12.92 -3.44
CA PHE A 802 -19.85 -13.46 -3.23
C PHE A 802 -19.70 -14.80 -3.95
N TRP A 803 -18.59 -14.98 -4.67
CA TRP A 803 -18.34 -16.16 -5.49
C TRP A 803 -18.43 -17.47 -4.70
N TYR A 804 -17.94 -17.48 -3.45
CA TYR A 804 -17.92 -18.66 -2.59
C TYR A 804 -19.30 -19.06 -2.05
N MET A 805 -20.33 -18.22 -2.24
CA MET A 805 -21.71 -18.53 -1.86
C MET A 805 -22.62 -18.82 -3.06
N GLN A 806 -22.14 -18.67 -4.28
CA GLN A 806 -22.94 -18.92 -5.48
C GLN A 806 -23.40 -20.38 -5.55
N GLY A 807 -24.71 -20.58 -5.80
CA GLY A 807 -25.31 -21.90 -5.97
C GLY A 807 -25.75 -22.59 -4.68
N TRP A 808 -25.37 -22.06 -3.51
CA TRP A 808 -25.77 -22.64 -2.23
C TRP A 808 -27.28 -22.52 -1.97
N THR A 809 -27.92 -21.39 -2.29
CA THR A 809 -29.37 -21.25 -2.00
C THR A 809 -30.21 -22.22 -2.82
N HIS A 810 -29.87 -22.41 -4.10
CA HIS A 810 -30.53 -23.35 -4.97
C HIS A 810 -30.32 -24.79 -4.48
N HIS A 811 -29.09 -25.14 -4.07
CA HIS A 811 -28.78 -26.47 -3.55
C HIS A 811 -29.55 -26.80 -2.27
N ILE A 812 -29.55 -25.88 -1.31
CA ILE A 812 -30.26 -26.05 -0.04
C ILE A 812 -31.77 -26.17 -0.26
N MET A 813 -32.35 -25.31 -1.10
CA MET A 813 -33.79 -25.37 -1.40
C MET A 813 -34.18 -26.66 -2.09
N THR A 814 -33.31 -27.20 -2.96
CA THR A 814 -33.52 -28.51 -3.59
C THR A 814 -33.56 -29.62 -2.53
N GLY A 815 -32.62 -29.61 -1.58
CA GLY A 815 -32.62 -30.55 -0.45
C GLY A 815 -33.86 -30.43 0.43
N ILE A 816 -34.24 -29.21 0.78
CA ILE A 816 -35.47 -28.95 1.54
C ILE A 816 -36.68 -29.49 0.78
N TRP A 817 -36.82 -29.18 -0.51
CA TRP A 817 -37.96 -29.63 -1.32
C TRP A 817 -38.05 -31.15 -1.46
N GLU A 818 -36.92 -31.83 -1.66
CA GLU A 818 -36.88 -33.29 -1.80
C GLU A 818 -37.28 -34.00 -0.50
N LEU A 819 -36.89 -33.45 0.65
CA LEU A 819 -37.10 -34.06 1.97
C LEU A 819 -38.39 -33.60 2.66
N MET A 820 -39.01 -32.51 2.19
CA MET A 820 -40.26 -31.97 2.74
C MET A 820 -41.49 -32.84 2.42
N PRO A 821 -42.35 -33.16 3.39
CA PRO A 821 -43.65 -33.79 3.15
C PRO A 821 -44.54 -32.97 2.21
N LYS A 822 -45.33 -33.64 1.37
CA LYS A 822 -46.14 -32.98 0.33
C LYS A 822 -47.10 -31.93 0.89
N GLU A 823 -47.65 -32.19 2.06
CA GLU A 823 -48.65 -31.37 2.75
C GLU A 823 -48.06 -30.04 3.24
N GLN A 824 -46.74 -29.98 3.45
CA GLN A 824 -46.02 -28.84 4.01
C GLN A 824 -45.33 -27.98 2.93
N LYS A 825 -45.23 -28.46 1.69
CA LYS A 825 -44.54 -27.77 0.59
C LYS A 825 -45.13 -26.39 0.23
N ALA A 826 -46.40 -26.14 0.55
CA ALA A 826 -47.04 -24.84 0.30
C ALA A 826 -46.32 -23.70 1.05
N TRP A 827 -45.74 -23.97 2.22
CA TRP A 827 -44.98 -22.98 2.99
C TRP A 827 -43.64 -22.61 2.35
N LEU A 828 -43.19 -23.35 1.34
CA LEU A 828 -41.96 -23.04 0.60
C LEU A 828 -42.19 -22.04 -0.54
N ASP A 829 -43.44 -21.75 -0.90
CA ASP A 829 -43.76 -20.95 -2.10
C ASP A 829 -43.15 -19.55 -2.07
N TRP A 830 -43.21 -18.87 -0.92
CA TRP A 830 -42.59 -17.57 -0.76
C TRP A 830 -41.05 -17.63 -0.79
N PRO A 831 -40.38 -18.49 0.01
CA PRO A 831 -38.93 -18.66 -0.08
C PRO A 831 -38.43 -18.99 -1.49
N MET A 832 -39.07 -19.94 -2.17
CA MET A 832 -38.71 -20.35 -3.54
C MET A 832 -38.78 -19.18 -4.52
N LYS A 833 -39.88 -18.40 -4.46
CA LYS A 833 -40.06 -17.21 -5.29
C LYS A 833 -38.95 -16.18 -5.03
N ARG A 834 -38.57 -15.95 -3.77
CA ARG A 834 -37.57 -14.93 -3.41
C ARG A 834 -36.15 -15.30 -3.79
N ILE A 835 -35.79 -16.57 -3.77
CA ILE A 835 -34.46 -17.01 -4.23
C ILE A 835 -34.41 -17.30 -5.73
N GLY A 836 -35.55 -17.26 -6.43
CA GLY A 836 -35.63 -17.56 -7.87
C GLY A 836 -35.50 -19.06 -8.19
N TRP A 837 -35.88 -19.94 -7.26
CA TRP A 837 -35.86 -21.39 -7.46
C TRP A 837 -37.14 -21.86 -8.15
N ILE A 838 -36.99 -22.66 -9.21
CA ILE A 838 -38.10 -23.17 -10.02
C ILE A 838 -38.42 -24.60 -9.60
N LYS A 839 -39.70 -24.89 -9.38
CA LYS A 839 -40.20 -26.23 -9.04
C LYS A 839 -39.81 -27.23 -10.15
N PRO A 840 -39.14 -28.35 -9.83
CA PRO A 840 -38.85 -29.45 -10.75
C PRO A 840 -40.08 -30.05 -11.41
#